data_AF-A0A813AF05-F1
#
_entry.id   AF-A0A813AF05-F1
#
_cell.length_a   1.000
_cell.length_b   1.000
_cell.length_c   1.000
_cell.angle_alpha   90.00
_cell.angle_beta   90.00
_cell.angle_gamma   90.00
#
_symmetry.space_group_name_H-M   'P 1'
#
loop_
_entity.id
_entity.type
_entity.pdbx_description
1 polymer ?
#
loop_
_entity_poly.entity_id
_entity_poly.type
_entity_poly.pdbx_seq_one_letter_code
_entity_poly.pdbx_strand_id
1 'polypeptide(L)'
;DPIRGPRYKSRDCEDFDLCGVCHEDWTSGGSQLAQAHCFKKMSAMESEEEQAGAAHWKSTESFRLTVKERPANRSAAKITYPGYQNDDADVCWISFPGKYKGGWDALTAQTKDSVACVFLCKPEDGEGRHEPDPDNEALCLCHRIYGQSKPWGCYWYKAWKDNVHRARRQKQRLKAVFFAGQVGRGKVSMKDLPTVDLWDGIGLGGSQKAELATADEEGWEYEEVDVATVLLGAFPEGAQVDAWCDADKMWRRGRVAKFKKDVNDKGQEQVSWMVCCETGETIDTQYVMDAAMSMQGVLDCLGPSLRLASGVSEMLVRVQVKDVLALHAFRDRVLDGTLEDDINEKLQEAARLKGSSLPEIQVDKTRFFNLYEDSLLALSELTKHQKEKLCEMQNATKIHLAAPAGAGKTFLAIHFLVHILRKASSGRVIYITRSKELVYHFLQWMTMRLAALFPRKRIIAKIQDAFRRMIVVYEQDGQYSKCYRPEVAETTSRFLELKALRPVEAQEKFALVVVDECHNIFRPDVSYEFMELVRCHRLLLLSDASQSAAALQHYPFYLTYRMKHVNLAEIVRSTKRIVSGAAAFQLGQDAQAADTATVVNSLGTDGLPLKTYIFRKAALRDDQLFMEYAKYVVQAVCHVVQTFAGIHFHRRLAILVPNDLFLSKFEAHLKHDLSQWFPRRHFQLVSFKESLRFLPERLQRSSSQDLQEERLVFDTVDAADGLEQMIVVCVGLDAPSGGEEDLKTRAKLYKGITRAQLLAIVVNESIPGGWLEFLGAVKFEHGQLRAEEATPQSSVAAAKMNVEAQRKAQSESPKKQRVEVEPEAVRVEHVEEKTLLETAEDPEEPRKRPAAAVRETDTKSSVLQHTEHQQPAGRGRKSDEKDEKIASSVWDTTSNEVSARLDELKLNPFEINPDAKHCVVSFPLKYSDLWNRLVSSSTGGSGAVSLAEVVATDRSFGLGQHGLNPETPGECWCQTIYPPLPASTYLNVVEFDPHDDGQQMALKRCDAEAMGQMLLVKKDQSDIEWEFELASALEEAEELCRRNRRRAPWGCMWFDLWRENVAKAVELGQVLHVFYFQDRKAQGKMAWDDLCDEGARQRARRVTGLGASQTAEVAYLDKMGWNYVEHDIMEFE
;
A
#
# COMPACT_ATOMS: atom_id res chain seq x y z
N ASP A 1 -30.91 28.37 -19.54
CA ASP A 1 -30.50 28.96 -20.84
C ASP A 1 -30.84 30.43 -20.92
N PRO A 2 -30.14 31.22 -21.74
CA PRO A 2 -30.53 32.61 -22.04
C PRO A 2 -31.82 32.64 -22.86
N ILE A 3 -32.77 33.50 -22.46
CA ILE A 3 -34.07 33.64 -23.11
C ILE A 3 -33.91 34.10 -24.56
N ARG A 4 -34.45 33.33 -25.51
CA ARG A 4 -34.57 33.69 -26.93
C ARG A 4 -36.02 34.10 -27.24
N GLY A 5 -36.24 35.37 -27.54
CA GLY A 5 -37.56 35.93 -27.86
C GLY A 5 -37.64 37.43 -27.53
N PRO A 6 -38.76 38.11 -27.86
CA PRO A 6 -39.01 39.46 -27.39
C PRO A 6 -39.09 39.52 -25.86
N ARG A 7 -38.66 40.64 -25.29
CA ARG A 7 -38.61 40.89 -23.85
C ARG A 7 -39.58 42.01 -23.46
N TYR A 8 -40.18 41.87 -22.28
CA TYR A 8 -41.15 42.82 -21.74
C TYR A 8 -40.72 43.21 -20.32
N LYS A 9 -40.68 44.50 -19.99
CA LYS A 9 -40.30 44.93 -18.63
C LYS A 9 -41.42 44.62 -17.63
N SER A 10 -41.04 44.08 -16.48
CA SER A 10 -41.92 44.06 -15.31
C SER A 10 -42.20 45.49 -14.83
N ARG A 11 -43.41 45.75 -14.33
CA ARG A 11 -43.75 47.02 -13.65
C ARG A 11 -43.53 46.96 -12.14
N ASP A 12 -43.41 45.75 -11.58
CA ASP A 12 -43.29 45.53 -10.14
C ASP A 12 -41.82 45.53 -9.68
N CYS A 13 -40.87 45.38 -10.61
CA CYS A 13 -39.43 45.45 -10.34
C CYS A 13 -38.64 45.79 -11.61
N GLU A 14 -38.00 46.97 -11.65
CA GLU A 14 -37.40 47.55 -12.87
C GLU A 14 -36.23 46.72 -13.43
N ASP A 15 -35.50 46.00 -12.57
CA ASP A 15 -34.34 45.18 -12.95
C ASP A 15 -34.68 43.95 -13.81
N PHE A 16 -35.96 43.56 -13.92
CA PHE A 16 -36.35 42.27 -14.51
C PHE A 16 -37.05 42.36 -15.86
N ASP A 17 -36.57 41.57 -16.81
CA ASP A 17 -37.16 41.32 -18.13
C ASP A 17 -37.96 40.01 -18.11
N LEU A 18 -39.22 40.05 -18.51
CA LEU A 18 -40.08 38.88 -18.73
C LEU A 18 -39.95 38.37 -20.18
N CYS A 19 -40.06 37.05 -20.38
CA CYS A 19 -40.36 36.48 -21.70
C CYS A 19 -41.86 36.59 -22.01
N GLY A 20 -42.24 36.42 -23.28
CA GLY A 20 -43.63 36.56 -23.74
C GLY A 20 -44.64 35.74 -22.92
N VAL A 21 -44.36 34.46 -22.66
CA VAL A 21 -45.26 33.58 -21.89
C VAL A 21 -45.52 34.12 -20.47
N CYS A 22 -44.44 34.46 -19.73
CA CYS A 22 -44.59 35.01 -18.38
C CYS A 22 -45.23 36.41 -18.36
N HIS A 23 -45.12 37.18 -19.45
CA HIS A 23 -45.83 38.44 -19.60
C HIS A 23 -47.33 38.21 -19.84
N GLU A 24 -47.72 37.26 -20.69
CA GLU A 24 -49.13 36.92 -20.96
C GLU A 24 -49.85 36.39 -19.71
N ASP A 25 -49.25 35.45 -18.97
CA ASP A 25 -49.79 34.95 -17.68
C ASP A 25 -49.98 36.09 -16.66
N TRP A 26 -48.98 36.96 -16.52
CA TRP A 26 -49.00 38.08 -15.56
C TRP A 26 -50.04 39.15 -15.96
N THR A 27 -50.17 39.49 -17.25
CA THR A 27 -51.21 40.41 -17.74
C THR A 27 -52.63 39.84 -17.66
N SER A 28 -52.77 38.51 -17.59
CA SER A 28 -54.05 37.81 -17.47
C SER A 28 -54.57 37.75 -16.02
N GLY A 29 -53.87 38.38 -15.05
CA GLY A 29 -54.33 38.54 -13.67
C GLY A 29 -54.12 37.31 -12.77
N GLY A 30 -53.24 36.38 -13.18
CA GLY A 30 -52.88 35.22 -12.37
C GLY A 30 -52.13 35.59 -11.10
N SER A 31 -52.83 35.63 -9.96
CA SER A 31 -52.20 35.92 -8.66
C SER A 31 -51.33 34.74 -8.18
N GLN A 32 -50.11 35.06 -7.72
CA GLN A 32 -49.07 34.15 -7.20
C GLN A 32 -48.23 33.40 -8.26
N LEU A 33 -47.05 33.97 -8.55
CA LEU A 33 -45.93 33.26 -9.18
C LEU A 33 -45.34 32.20 -8.22
N ALA A 34 -45.88 30.99 -8.27
CA ALA A 34 -45.32 29.83 -7.59
C ALA A 34 -44.12 29.24 -8.38
N GLN A 35 -43.02 28.99 -7.66
CA GLN A 35 -41.89 28.12 -8.07
C GLN A 35 -41.30 28.33 -9.48
N ALA A 36 -40.54 29.42 -9.66
CA ALA A 36 -39.46 29.47 -10.66
C ALA A 36 -38.09 29.42 -9.97
N HIS A 37 -37.10 28.79 -10.61
CA HIS A 37 -35.74 28.64 -10.04
C HIS A 37 -35.04 29.99 -9.87
N CYS A 38 -34.62 30.33 -8.64
CA CYS A 38 -33.75 31.47 -8.36
C CYS A 38 -32.75 31.18 -7.23
N PHE A 39 -31.51 31.63 -7.41
CA PHE A 39 -30.43 31.52 -6.42
C PHE A 39 -30.70 32.43 -5.22
N LYS A 40 -30.64 31.89 -4.00
CA LYS A 40 -30.56 32.71 -2.78
C LYS A 40 -29.11 32.84 -2.30
N LYS A 41 -28.59 34.07 -2.32
CA LYS A 41 -27.42 34.49 -1.54
C LYS A 41 -27.70 34.35 -0.04
N MET A 42 -26.64 34.15 0.75
CA MET A 42 -26.72 34.21 2.21
C MET A 42 -26.66 35.65 2.73
N SER A 43 -27.65 36.03 3.52
CA SER A 43 -27.59 37.07 4.56
C SER A 43 -28.20 36.49 5.85
N ALA A 44 -28.01 37.16 6.99
CA ALA A 44 -27.95 36.48 8.29
C ALA A 44 -29.09 36.78 9.28
N MET A 45 -29.23 35.84 10.23
CA MET A 45 -29.92 35.90 11.52
C MET A 45 -31.46 35.88 11.54
N GLU A 46 -31.96 35.20 12.59
CA GLU A 46 -33.35 35.07 13.06
C GLU A 46 -34.36 34.38 12.11
N SER A 47 -35.19 33.43 12.54
CA SER A 47 -35.50 32.91 13.89
C SER A 47 -35.44 31.37 13.97
N GLU A 48 -35.10 30.82 15.15
CA GLU A 48 -35.15 29.38 15.45
C GLU A 48 -36.44 29.05 16.24
N GLU A 49 -37.41 28.30 15.66
CA GLU A 49 -38.20 27.32 16.44
C GLU A 49 -39.08 26.34 15.61
N GLU A 50 -39.66 26.74 14.46
CA GLU A 50 -40.83 26.02 13.91
C GLU A 50 -40.61 25.03 12.74
N GLN A 51 -39.38 24.53 12.48
CA GLN A 51 -39.10 23.57 11.39
C GLN A 51 -38.41 22.25 11.81
N ALA A 52 -38.61 21.80 13.06
CA ALA A 52 -38.03 20.56 13.59
C ALA A 52 -38.61 19.24 12.98
N GLY A 53 -39.54 19.31 12.02
CA GLY A 53 -40.34 18.16 11.56
C GLY A 53 -39.70 17.26 10.50
N ALA A 54 -38.83 17.78 9.61
CA ALA A 54 -38.40 17.07 8.40
C ALA A 54 -36.91 17.24 8.04
N ALA A 55 -36.05 17.42 9.05
CA ALA A 55 -34.61 17.64 8.85
C ALA A 55 -33.85 16.36 8.43
N HIS A 56 -33.90 16.01 7.14
CA HIS A 56 -32.86 15.18 6.51
C HIS A 56 -31.55 15.98 6.49
N TRP A 57 -30.57 15.55 7.29
CA TRP A 57 -29.21 16.09 7.22
C TRP A 57 -28.52 15.55 5.97
N LYS A 58 -28.47 16.37 4.89
CA LYS A 58 -27.48 16.17 3.83
C LYS A 58 -26.10 16.40 4.44
N SER A 59 -25.21 15.41 4.38
CA SER A 59 -23.85 15.51 4.94
C SER A 59 -23.14 16.69 4.32
N THR A 60 -22.98 17.77 5.09
CA THR A 60 -22.22 18.93 4.65
C THR A 60 -20.81 18.78 5.19
N GLU A 61 -19.97 18.14 4.39
CA GLU A 61 -18.55 18.01 4.69
C GLU A 61 -17.86 19.36 4.55
N SER A 62 -16.71 19.50 5.22
CA SER A 62 -15.89 20.68 5.08
C SER A 62 -14.41 20.36 5.22
N PHE A 63 -13.61 20.95 4.35
CA PHE A 63 -12.16 20.89 4.38
C PHE A 63 -11.59 22.31 4.32
N ARG A 64 -10.32 22.47 4.69
CA ARG A 64 -9.62 23.75 4.56
C ARG A 64 -8.61 23.67 3.45
N LEU A 65 -8.59 24.72 2.63
CA LEU A 65 -7.54 24.99 1.66
C LEU A 65 -6.59 26.04 2.23
N THR A 66 -5.30 25.77 2.04
CA THR A 66 -4.17 26.59 2.46
C THR A 66 -3.24 26.78 1.28
N VAL A 67 -2.41 27.83 1.28
CA VAL A 67 -1.33 27.94 0.30
C VAL A 67 -0.30 26.82 0.56
N LYS A 68 0.22 26.22 -0.52
CA LYS A 68 1.28 25.19 -0.49
C LYS A 68 2.64 25.81 -0.20
N GLU A 69 2.86 26.98 -0.77
CA GLU A 69 3.96 27.88 -0.45
C GLU A 69 3.91 28.34 1.01
N ARG A 70 5.06 28.69 1.55
CA ARG A 70 5.24 28.99 2.98
C ARG A 70 6.10 30.24 3.16
N PRO A 71 6.00 30.91 4.32
CA PRO A 71 6.67 32.18 4.55
C PRO A 71 8.18 32.15 4.31
N ALA A 72 8.75 33.32 4.06
CA ALA A 72 10.16 33.53 3.73
C ALA A 72 11.20 32.80 4.60
N ASN A 73 10.85 32.39 5.83
CA ASN A 73 11.73 31.79 6.83
C ASN A 73 11.21 30.44 7.40
N ARG A 74 10.40 29.67 6.63
CA ARG A 74 9.83 28.40 7.10
C ARG A 74 10.11 27.23 6.12
N SER A 75 10.66 26.14 6.66
CA SER A 75 11.06 24.96 5.86
C SER A 75 9.88 24.28 5.16
N ALA A 76 10.16 23.81 3.95
CA ALA A 76 9.19 23.22 3.05
C ALA A 76 8.64 21.84 3.51
N ALA A 77 7.50 21.47 2.93
CA ALA A 77 7.15 20.07 2.64
C ALA A 77 7.43 19.80 1.15
N LYS A 78 7.31 18.54 0.70
CA LYS A 78 7.67 18.08 -0.66
C LYS A 78 7.37 19.06 -1.81
N ILE A 79 8.39 19.38 -2.60
CA ILE A 79 8.36 20.20 -3.83
C ILE A 79 9.30 19.56 -4.86
N THR A 80 8.84 19.31 -6.08
CA THR A 80 9.75 19.12 -7.21
C THR A 80 10.05 20.48 -7.83
N TYR A 81 11.33 20.75 -8.07
CA TYR A 81 11.85 21.85 -8.88
C TYR A 81 13.13 21.36 -9.59
N PRO A 82 13.13 21.12 -10.92
CA PRO A 82 14.25 20.51 -11.66
C PRO A 82 15.38 21.50 -12.02
N GLY A 83 15.35 22.72 -11.49
CA GLY A 83 16.10 23.86 -12.00
C GLY A 83 15.33 24.63 -13.07
N TYR A 84 15.76 25.87 -13.32
CA TYR A 84 15.31 26.71 -14.43
C TYR A 84 16.56 27.26 -15.14
N GLN A 85 16.60 27.24 -16.47
CA GLN A 85 17.77 27.67 -17.23
C GLN A 85 17.32 28.68 -18.27
N ASN A 86 17.80 29.91 -18.13
CA ASN A 86 17.59 30.97 -19.11
C ASN A 86 18.90 31.19 -19.86
N ASP A 87 18.88 30.97 -21.17
CA ASP A 87 20.07 31.02 -22.01
C ASP A 87 20.59 32.48 -22.19
N ASP A 88 19.73 33.48 -21.94
CA ASP A 88 20.05 34.91 -21.97
C ASP A 88 20.45 35.50 -20.59
N ALA A 89 20.59 34.70 -19.54
CA ALA A 89 20.92 35.20 -18.20
C ALA A 89 22.44 35.46 -18.00
N ASP A 90 22.79 36.54 -17.30
CA ASP A 90 24.18 36.82 -16.87
C ASP A 90 24.61 36.02 -15.62
N VAL A 91 23.65 35.47 -14.88
CA VAL A 91 23.83 34.91 -13.53
C VAL A 91 23.15 33.55 -13.41
N CYS A 92 23.76 32.62 -12.67
CA CYS A 92 23.15 31.35 -12.28
C CYS A 92 23.22 31.10 -10.77
N TRP A 93 22.08 30.88 -10.13
CA TRP A 93 21.97 30.50 -8.72
C TRP A 93 22.19 28.98 -8.58
N ILE A 94 23.40 28.61 -8.15
CA ILE A 94 23.84 27.21 -8.08
C ILE A 94 23.56 26.52 -6.75
N SER A 95 23.30 27.27 -5.67
CA SER A 95 22.93 26.69 -4.37
C SER A 95 22.02 27.62 -3.58
N PHE A 96 20.97 27.07 -2.96
CA PHE A 96 20.01 27.84 -2.16
C PHE A 96 19.47 27.09 -0.93
N PRO A 97 19.33 27.76 0.24
CA PRO A 97 18.88 27.12 1.47
C PRO A 97 17.36 26.89 1.50
N GLY A 98 16.92 25.65 1.26
CA GLY A 98 15.51 25.22 1.29
C GLY A 98 14.74 25.42 2.62
N LYS A 99 15.39 25.98 3.66
CA LYS A 99 14.72 26.56 4.83
C LYS A 99 13.93 27.83 4.50
N TYR A 100 14.32 28.56 3.46
CA TYR A 100 13.81 29.90 3.11
C TYR A 100 12.93 29.88 1.84
N LYS A 101 11.95 28.96 1.74
CA LYS A 101 11.14 28.75 0.51
C LYS A 101 10.52 30.06 0.00
N GLY A 102 9.83 30.85 0.82
CA GLY A 102 9.25 32.12 0.36
C GLY A 102 10.25 33.16 -0.17
N GLY A 103 11.55 33.04 0.15
CA GLY A 103 12.63 33.82 -0.47
C GLY A 103 13.09 33.26 -1.82
N TRP A 104 13.08 31.93 -1.95
CA TRP A 104 13.29 31.21 -3.22
C TRP A 104 12.18 31.49 -4.23
N ASP A 105 10.94 31.49 -3.76
CA ASP A 105 9.74 31.70 -4.59
C ASP A 105 9.74 33.12 -5.17
N ALA A 106 10.03 34.12 -4.32
CA ALA A 106 10.20 35.50 -4.77
C ALA A 106 11.41 35.67 -5.72
N LEU A 107 12.55 35.03 -5.42
CA LEU A 107 13.73 35.06 -6.31
C LEU A 107 13.40 34.48 -7.70
N THR A 108 12.76 33.30 -7.74
CA THR A 108 12.45 32.58 -8.99
C THR A 108 11.27 33.19 -9.76
N ALA A 109 10.37 33.92 -9.09
CA ALA A 109 9.29 34.67 -9.74
C ALA A 109 9.70 36.06 -10.26
N GLN A 110 10.71 36.70 -9.65
CA GLN A 110 11.11 38.08 -9.98
C GLN A 110 12.38 38.19 -10.85
N THR A 111 13.29 37.22 -10.80
CA THR A 111 14.53 37.28 -11.60
C THR A 111 14.36 36.73 -13.01
N LYS A 112 15.29 37.10 -13.90
CA LYS A 112 15.51 36.43 -15.19
C LYS A 112 16.74 35.51 -15.14
N ASP A 113 17.23 35.21 -13.94
CA ASP A 113 18.49 34.51 -13.74
C ASP A 113 18.31 33.00 -14.02
N SER A 114 19.40 32.32 -14.39
CA SER A 114 19.43 30.86 -14.35
C SER A 114 19.46 30.36 -12.90
N VAL A 115 19.01 29.13 -12.71
CA VAL A 115 18.81 28.49 -11.42
C VAL A 115 19.12 27.00 -11.56
N ALA A 116 20.27 26.56 -11.03
CA ALA A 116 20.71 25.16 -11.18
C ALA A 116 20.27 24.24 -10.02
N CYS A 117 19.80 24.79 -8.90
CA CYS A 117 19.38 24.02 -7.73
C CYS A 117 18.24 23.03 -8.08
N VAL A 118 18.33 21.79 -7.61
CA VAL A 118 17.36 20.72 -7.90
C VAL A 118 16.77 20.17 -6.62
N PHE A 119 15.44 20.12 -6.56
CA PHE A 119 14.66 19.40 -5.55
C PHE A 119 13.76 18.39 -6.29
N LEU A 120 13.78 17.11 -5.90
CA LEU A 120 12.92 16.09 -6.50
C LEU A 120 12.06 15.47 -5.40
N CYS A 121 10.74 15.41 -5.61
CA CYS A 121 9.78 14.96 -4.58
C CYS A 121 8.63 14.10 -5.12
N LYS A 122 8.73 13.67 -6.38
CA LYS A 122 7.92 12.59 -6.96
C LYS A 122 8.80 11.59 -7.72
N PRO A 123 8.43 10.30 -7.83
CA PRO A 123 9.17 9.32 -8.62
C PRO A 123 9.26 9.63 -10.12
N GLU A 124 8.21 10.23 -10.70
CA GLU A 124 8.16 10.66 -12.11
C GLU A 124 9.24 11.70 -12.47
N ASP A 125 9.64 12.53 -11.49
CA ASP A 125 10.72 13.51 -11.63
C ASP A 125 12.11 12.92 -11.32
N GLY A 126 12.16 11.68 -10.83
CA GLY A 126 13.39 10.99 -10.41
C GLY A 126 13.67 11.00 -8.90
N GLU A 127 12.69 11.26 -8.02
CA GLU A 127 12.83 10.92 -6.59
C GLU A 127 13.03 9.40 -6.44
N GLY A 128 14.00 8.99 -5.62
CA GLY A 128 14.37 7.58 -5.46
C GLY A 128 15.23 7.02 -6.59
N ARG A 129 15.48 7.78 -7.67
CA ARG A 129 16.37 7.36 -8.75
C ARG A 129 17.84 7.48 -8.33
N HIS A 130 18.57 6.40 -8.53
CA HIS A 130 20.01 6.33 -8.30
C HIS A 130 20.77 6.42 -9.63
N GLU A 131 21.89 7.14 -9.61
CA GLU A 131 22.84 7.24 -10.71
C GLU A 131 24.20 6.68 -10.23
N PRO A 132 24.93 5.92 -11.07
CA PRO A 132 26.27 5.43 -10.75
C PRO A 132 27.25 6.55 -10.41
N ASP A 133 28.22 6.27 -9.54
CA ASP A 133 29.37 7.14 -9.31
C ASP A 133 30.39 6.96 -10.44
N PRO A 134 30.81 8.02 -11.16
CA PRO A 134 31.82 7.91 -12.23
C PRO A 134 33.17 7.34 -11.75
N ASP A 135 33.48 7.47 -10.46
CA ASP A 135 34.73 6.94 -9.89
C ASP A 135 34.55 5.50 -9.32
N ASN A 136 33.32 4.98 -9.26
CA ASN A 136 33.01 3.61 -8.83
C ASN A 136 31.61 3.18 -9.29
N GLU A 137 31.49 2.65 -10.52
CA GLU A 137 30.20 2.33 -11.14
C GLU A 137 29.36 1.28 -10.37
N ALA A 138 29.98 0.48 -9.49
CA ALA A 138 29.28 -0.47 -8.62
C ALA A 138 28.52 0.20 -7.46
N LEU A 139 28.78 1.48 -7.19
CA LEU A 139 28.07 2.29 -6.20
C LEU A 139 27.33 3.44 -6.88
N CYS A 140 26.19 3.83 -6.30
CA CYS A 140 25.52 5.06 -6.69
C CYS A 140 26.09 6.27 -5.92
N LEU A 141 25.98 7.47 -6.50
CA LEU A 141 26.48 8.75 -5.95
C LEU A 141 26.01 9.06 -4.51
N CYS A 142 24.96 8.39 -4.00
CA CYS A 142 24.61 8.45 -2.58
C CYS A 142 25.77 8.05 -1.64
N HIS A 143 26.70 7.20 -2.07
CA HIS A 143 27.83 6.77 -1.24
C HIS A 143 28.88 7.88 -1.08
N ARG A 144 29.22 8.58 -2.17
CA ARG A 144 30.10 9.77 -2.15
C ARG A 144 29.48 10.98 -1.45
N ILE A 145 28.15 11.12 -1.48
CA ILE A 145 27.46 12.26 -0.87
C ILE A 145 27.05 11.98 0.59
N TYR A 146 26.65 10.75 0.93
CA TYR A 146 26.01 10.42 2.22
C TYR A 146 26.56 9.15 2.90
N GLY A 147 27.63 8.54 2.38
CA GLY A 147 28.25 7.30 2.89
C GLY A 147 27.45 6.01 2.64
N GLN A 148 26.21 6.11 2.17
CA GLN A 148 25.30 4.97 1.97
C GLN A 148 24.15 5.36 1.03
N SER A 149 23.54 4.38 0.35
CA SER A 149 22.30 4.58 -0.40
C SER A 149 21.19 5.24 0.46
N LYS A 150 20.39 6.12 -0.15
CA LYS A 150 19.28 6.84 0.50
C LYS A 150 17.98 6.70 -0.31
N PRO A 151 16.81 6.52 0.34
CA PRO A 151 15.55 6.21 -0.34
C PRO A 151 14.98 7.34 -1.21
N TRP A 152 15.56 8.55 -1.16
CA TRP A 152 15.24 9.67 -2.05
C TRP A 152 16.13 9.76 -3.29
N GLY A 153 17.12 8.87 -3.45
CA GLY A 153 18.00 8.81 -4.62
C GLY A 153 19.13 9.86 -4.65
N CYS A 154 19.90 9.84 -5.74
CA CYS A 154 20.98 10.78 -6.04
C CYS A 154 20.86 11.45 -7.41
N TYR A 155 19.82 11.14 -8.21
CA TYR A 155 19.61 11.76 -9.52
C TYR A 155 19.52 13.30 -9.48
N TRP A 156 19.02 13.87 -8.37
CA TRP A 156 18.98 15.33 -8.15
C TRP A 156 20.36 15.99 -8.30
N TYR A 157 21.43 15.33 -7.83
CA TYR A 157 22.80 15.85 -7.85
C TYR A 157 23.39 15.81 -9.27
N LYS A 158 23.04 14.78 -10.06
CA LYS A 158 23.40 14.74 -11.49
C LYS A 158 22.70 15.85 -12.27
N ALA A 159 21.38 15.99 -12.11
CA ALA A 159 20.61 17.04 -12.75
C ALA A 159 21.10 18.45 -12.37
N TRP A 160 21.46 18.65 -11.10
CA TRP A 160 22.13 19.87 -10.62
C TRP A 160 23.47 20.10 -11.34
N LYS A 161 24.35 19.08 -11.40
CA LYS A 161 25.67 19.18 -12.03
C LYS A 161 25.55 19.50 -13.53
N ASP A 162 24.62 18.86 -14.23
CA ASP A 162 24.31 19.12 -15.65
C ASP A 162 23.80 20.56 -15.87
N ASN A 163 22.95 21.08 -14.98
CA ASN A 163 22.51 22.48 -14.99
C ASN A 163 23.67 23.46 -14.78
N VAL A 164 24.57 23.22 -13.80
CA VAL A 164 25.74 24.10 -13.61
C VAL A 164 26.69 24.03 -14.80
N HIS A 165 26.90 22.86 -15.41
CA HIS A 165 27.67 22.76 -16.65
C HIS A 165 27.02 23.53 -17.83
N ARG A 166 25.68 23.62 -17.91
CA ARG A 166 24.99 24.47 -18.91
C ARG A 166 25.27 25.96 -18.66
N ALA A 167 25.06 26.43 -17.42
CA ALA A 167 25.37 27.81 -17.04
C ALA A 167 26.83 28.20 -17.30
N ARG A 168 27.80 27.30 -17.01
CA ARG A 168 29.23 27.54 -17.33
C ARG A 168 29.51 27.58 -18.83
N ARG A 169 28.87 26.74 -19.66
CA ARG A 169 28.96 26.85 -21.14
C ARG A 169 28.45 28.19 -21.66
N GLN A 170 27.46 28.77 -20.98
CA GLN A 170 26.89 30.09 -21.26
C GLN A 170 27.66 31.26 -20.60
N LYS A 171 28.75 30.97 -19.88
CA LYS A 171 29.59 31.94 -19.16
C LYS A 171 28.86 32.73 -18.06
N GLN A 172 27.79 32.16 -17.52
CA GLN A 172 26.98 32.79 -16.47
C GLN A 172 27.75 32.84 -15.15
N ARG A 173 27.65 33.95 -14.42
CA ARG A 173 28.27 34.15 -13.10
C ARG A 173 27.53 33.31 -12.06
N LEU A 174 28.23 32.35 -11.47
CA LEU A 174 27.64 31.43 -10.50
C LEU A 174 27.48 32.10 -9.13
N LYS A 175 26.39 31.79 -8.41
CA LYS A 175 26.10 32.32 -7.06
C LYS A 175 25.61 31.23 -6.10
N ALA A 176 26.12 31.27 -4.87
CA ALA A 176 25.77 30.34 -3.80
C ALA A 176 25.21 31.08 -2.59
N VAL A 177 24.04 30.69 -2.09
CA VAL A 177 23.36 31.36 -0.96
C VAL A 177 23.59 30.64 0.37
N PHE A 178 24.11 31.37 1.35
CA PHE A 178 24.39 30.91 2.71
C PHE A 178 23.31 31.38 3.70
N PHE A 179 23.20 30.69 4.84
CA PHE A 179 22.37 31.14 5.96
C PHE A 179 22.79 32.54 6.46
N ALA A 180 21.83 33.26 7.06
CA ALA A 180 22.04 34.64 7.51
C ALA A 180 23.27 34.78 8.43
N GLY A 181 24.16 35.72 8.12
CA GLY A 181 25.39 35.98 8.87
C GLY A 181 26.46 34.88 8.78
N GLN A 182 26.30 33.89 7.90
CA GLN A 182 27.12 32.66 7.86
C GLN A 182 27.75 32.38 6.49
N VAL A 183 27.93 33.42 5.67
CA VAL A 183 28.77 33.40 4.46
C VAL A 183 30.15 32.78 4.79
N GLY A 184 30.67 31.93 3.90
CA GLY A 184 31.92 31.19 4.06
C GLY A 184 31.91 30.05 5.10
N ARG A 185 30.83 29.84 5.85
CA ARG A 185 30.75 28.80 6.90
C ARG A 185 30.07 27.53 6.39
N GLY A 186 30.34 26.41 7.06
CA GLY A 186 29.64 25.15 6.80
C GLY A 186 30.06 24.40 5.53
N LYS A 187 31.06 24.88 4.80
CA LYS A 187 31.69 24.12 3.70
C LYS A 187 32.32 22.82 4.22
N VAL A 188 32.33 21.80 3.38
CA VAL A 188 32.83 20.45 3.62
C VAL A 188 33.61 20.02 2.37
N SER A 189 34.68 19.25 2.47
CA SER A 189 35.34 18.72 1.26
C SER A 189 34.59 17.50 0.71
N MET A 190 34.71 17.22 -0.60
CA MET A 190 34.09 16.05 -1.22
C MET A 190 34.49 14.70 -0.58
N LYS A 191 35.64 14.66 0.12
CA LYS A 191 36.12 13.47 0.85
C LYS A 191 35.47 13.30 2.22
N ASP A 192 35.02 14.39 2.83
CA ASP A 192 34.46 14.40 4.19
C ASP A 192 32.93 14.22 4.18
N LEU A 193 32.24 14.57 3.09
CA LEU A 193 30.77 14.45 2.92
C LEU A 193 30.19 13.10 3.41
N PRO A 194 30.81 11.92 3.16
CA PRO A 194 30.28 10.64 3.63
C PRO A 194 30.24 10.46 5.15
N THR A 195 30.97 11.30 5.90
CA THR A 195 31.31 11.04 7.33
C THR A 195 30.84 12.13 8.30
N VAL A 196 30.49 13.33 7.81
CA VAL A 196 30.08 14.46 8.65
C VAL A 196 28.56 14.66 8.69
N ASP A 197 28.05 15.37 9.71
CA ASP A 197 26.65 15.78 9.73
C ASP A 197 26.38 16.90 8.73
N LEU A 198 25.71 16.55 7.63
CA LEU A 198 25.29 17.51 6.61
C LEU A 198 24.13 18.41 7.08
N TRP A 199 23.50 18.15 8.22
CA TRP A 199 22.34 18.88 8.76
C TRP A 199 22.60 19.60 10.09
N ASP A 200 23.86 19.81 10.46
CA ASP A 200 24.32 20.57 11.65
C ASP A 200 23.71 21.99 11.82
N GLY A 201 23.18 22.58 10.74
CA GLY A 201 22.58 23.91 10.73
C GLY A 201 23.58 25.07 10.60
N ILE A 202 24.82 24.79 10.20
CA ILE A 202 25.91 25.78 10.06
C ILE A 202 26.10 26.12 8.59
N GLY A 203 25.87 27.40 8.23
CA GLY A 203 26.13 27.99 6.90
C GLY A 203 25.29 27.51 5.72
N LEU A 204 25.13 26.18 5.56
CA LEU A 204 24.61 25.51 4.37
C LEU A 204 23.66 24.37 4.77
N GLY A 205 22.66 24.09 3.92
CA GLY A 205 21.84 22.88 4.00
C GLY A 205 22.55 21.61 3.49
N GLY A 206 21.99 20.44 3.78
CA GLY A 206 22.68 19.16 3.50
C GLY A 206 22.92 18.83 2.02
N SER A 207 22.07 19.29 1.09
CA SER A 207 22.39 19.22 -0.35
C SER A 207 23.44 20.26 -0.73
N GLN A 208 23.30 21.49 -0.23
CA GLN A 208 24.20 22.62 -0.49
C GLN A 208 25.66 22.34 -0.12
N LYS A 209 25.89 21.57 0.95
CA LYS A 209 27.23 21.10 1.32
C LYS A 209 27.87 20.29 0.19
N ALA A 210 27.13 19.40 -0.46
CA ALA A 210 27.62 18.62 -1.60
C ALA A 210 27.71 19.47 -2.89
N GLU A 211 26.75 20.36 -3.13
CA GLU A 211 26.75 21.31 -4.25
C GLU A 211 28.03 22.17 -4.24
N LEU A 212 28.38 22.76 -3.09
CA LEU A 212 29.58 23.61 -2.98
C LEU A 212 30.88 22.83 -2.83
N ALA A 213 30.87 21.66 -2.18
CA ALA A 213 32.03 20.77 -2.18
C ALA A 213 32.44 20.38 -3.61
N THR A 214 31.46 20.14 -4.49
CA THR A 214 31.71 19.81 -5.90
C THR A 214 32.23 21.02 -6.67
N ALA A 215 31.67 22.20 -6.43
CA ALA A 215 32.14 23.45 -7.04
C ALA A 215 33.59 23.78 -6.63
N ASP A 216 33.95 23.53 -5.37
CA ASP A 216 35.31 23.69 -4.85
C ASP A 216 36.28 22.61 -5.39
N GLU A 217 35.86 21.33 -5.47
CA GLU A 217 36.65 20.22 -6.05
C GLU A 217 36.95 20.43 -7.55
N GLU A 218 35.99 20.97 -8.31
CA GLU A 218 36.15 21.23 -9.74
C GLU A 218 36.69 22.63 -10.09
N GLY A 219 37.03 23.45 -9.08
CA GLY A 219 37.62 24.78 -9.30
C GLY A 219 36.67 25.76 -10.02
N TRP A 220 35.39 25.74 -9.67
CA TRP A 220 34.39 26.66 -10.23
C TRP A 220 34.33 27.95 -9.41
N GLU A 221 34.58 29.10 -10.02
CA GLU A 221 34.38 30.40 -9.35
C GLU A 221 32.88 30.69 -9.17
N TYR A 222 32.48 31.02 -7.93
CA TYR A 222 31.13 31.47 -7.59
C TYR A 222 31.17 32.60 -6.54
N GLU A 223 30.17 33.47 -6.55
CA GLU A 223 29.98 34.49 -5.51
C GLU A 223 29.18 33.92 -4.34
N GLU A 224 29.67 34.15 -3.12
CA GLU A 224 28.94 33.79 -1.90
C GLU A 224 27.98 34.91 -1.48
N VAL A 225 26.72 34.58 -1.21
CA VAL A 225 25.65 35.55 -0.94
C VAL A 225 24.94 35.22 0.37
N ASP A 226 24.80 36.22 1.25
CA ASP A 226 23.95 36.11 2.45
C ASP A 226 22.47 36.07 2.04
N VAL A 227 21.70 35.06 2.50
CA VAL A 227 20.25 34.96 2.24
C VAL A 227 19.48 36.21 2.70
N ALA A 228 19.96 36.96 3.69
CA ALA A 228 19.40 38.23 4.10
C ALA A 228 19.43 39.29 2.99
N THR A 229 20.47 39.29 2.15
CA THR A 229 20.58 40.18 0.99
C THR A 229 19.57 39.80 -0.10
N VAL A 230 19.36 38.50 -0.31
CA VAL A 230 18.33 38.01 -1.24
C VAL A 230 16.92 38.37 -0.75
N LEU A 231 16.67 38.15 0.54
CA LEU A 231 15.38 38.43 1.19
C LEU A 231 15.04 39.93 1.26
N LEU A 232 16.05 40.79 1.40
CA LEU A 232 15.89 42.24 1.28
C LEU A 232 15.53 42.67 -0.16
N GLY A 233 16.09 42.01 -1.18
CA GLY A 233 15.74 42.23 -2.58
C GLY A 233 14.32 41.76 -2.93
N ALA A 234 13.92 40.60 -2.39
CA ALA A 234 12.58 40.02 -2.57
C ALA A 234 11.46 40.81 -1.86
N PHE A 235 11.74 41.35 -0.67
CA PHE A 235 10.77 42.03 0.18
C PHE A 235 11.30 43.41 0.64
N PRO A 236 11.49 44.37 -0.29
CA PRO A 236 12.05 45.69 0.01
C PRO A 236 11.08 46.60 0.78
N GLU A 237 11.58 47.69 1.35
CA GLU A 237 10.75 48.71 2.00
C GLU A 237 9.71 49.29 1.02
N GLY A 238 8.45 49.35 1.47
CA GLY A 238 7.28 49.69 0.65
C GLY A 238 6.54 48.49 0.05
N ALA A 239 7.16 47.30 -0.05
CA ALA A 239 6.52 46.11 -0.62
C ALA A 239 5.24 45.73 0.15
N GLN A 240 4.17 45.37 -0.58
CA GLN A 240 2.91 44.94 0.02
C GLN A 240 2.97 43.44 0.35
N VAL A 241 2.84 43.13 1.63
CA VAL A 241 3.02 41.78 2.17
C VAL A 241 1.89 41.43 3.12
N ASP A 242 1.60 40.14 3.22
CA ASP A 242 0.88 39.60 4.36
C ASP A 242 1.91 39.14 5.41
N ALA A 243 1.71 39.53 6.66
CA ALA A 243 2.67 39.39 7.76
C ALA A 243 2.05 38.64 8.95
N TRP A 244 2.80 37.74 9.59
CA TRP A 244 2.32 36.98 10.73
C TRP A 244 2.34 37.79 12.03
N CYS A 245 1.17 37.98 12.64
CA CYS A 245 1.01 38.58 13.96
C CYS A 245 1.10 37.50 15.04
N ASP A 246 2.18 37.48 15.83
CA ASP A 246 2.33 36.48 16.89
C ASP A 246 1.45 36.72 18.13
N ALA A 247 0.79 37.88 18.24
CA ALA A 247 -0.09 38.21 19.37
C ALA A 247 -1.50 37.59 19.22
N ASP A 248 -2.07 37.58 18.01
CA ASP A 248 -3.40 37.00 17.71
C ASP A 248 -3.33 35.68 16.91
N LYS A 249 -2.13 35.29 16.45
CA LYS A 249 -1.87 34.12 15.59
C LYS A 249 -2.64 34.17 14.27
N MET A 250 -2.72 35.36 13.66
CA MET A 250 -3.29 35.57 12.33
C MET A 250 -2.30 36.26 11.38
N TRP A 251 -2.56 36.11 10.08
CA TRP A 251 -1.91 36.92 9.05
C TRP A 251 -2.63 38.25 8.90
N ARG A 252 -1.87 39.32 8.67
CA ARG A 252 -2.41 40.66 8.42
C ARG A 252 -1.70 41.32 7.25
N ARG A 253 -2.48 41.99 6.40
CA ARG A 253 -1.97 42.74 5.25
C ARG A 253 -1.35 44.06 5.67
N GLY A 254 -0.23 44.43 5.04
CA GLY A 254 0.47 45.68 5.28
C GLY A 254 1.53 45.98 4.23
N ARG A 255 2.39 46.96 4.53
CA ARG A 255 3.62 47.22 3.76
C ARG A 255 4.84 47.04 4.66
N VAL A 256 5.93 46.50 4.10
CA VAL A 256 7.24 46.49 4.76
C VAL A 256 7.63 47.93 5.04
N ALA A 257 7.73 48.28 6.32
CA ALA A 257 8.17 49.59 6.79
C ALA A 257 9.66 49.63 7.08
N LYS A 258 10.25 48.49 7.51
CA LYS A 258 11.70 48.34 7.68
C LYS A 258 12.14 46.87 7.66
N PHE A 259 13.28 46.59 7.05
CA PHE A 259 13.99 45.30 7.19
C PHE A 259 14.97 45.33 8.37
N LYS A 260 15.14 44.18 9.04
CA LYS A 260 16.02 44.02 10.20
C LYS A 260 16.88 42.76 10.10
N LYS A 261 18.11 42.89 10.62
CA LYS A 261 18.95 41.78 11.08
C LYS A 261 18.98 41.83 12.60
N ASP A 262 18.38 40.83 13.24
CA ASP A 262 18.42 40.61 14.69
C ASP A 262 19.36 39.41 14.99
N VAL A 263 19.66 39.17 16.26
CA VAL A 263 20.38 37.96 16.73
C VAL A 263 19.45 37.20 17.67
N ASN A 264 19.27 35.90 17.43
CA ASN A 264 18.38 35.06 18.24
C ASN A 264 19.04 34.59 19.55
N ASP A 265 18.26 33.97 20.43
CA ASP A 265 18.70 33.47 21.75
C ASP A 265 19.87 32.45 21.70
N LYS A 266 20.19 31.94 20.51
CA LYS A 266 21.31 31.01 20.26
C LYS A 266 22.54 31.69 19.64
N GLY A 267 22.56 33.01 19.55
CA GLY A 267 23.67 33.79 18.97
C GLY A 267 23.76 33.72 17.44
N GLN A 268 22.69 33.32 16.75
CA GLN A 268 22.65 33.25 15.29
C GLN A 268 21.94 34.48 14.72
N GLU A 269 22.47 35.05 13.63
CA GLU A 269 21.76 36.09 12.88
C GLU A 269 20.43 35.57 12.32
N GLN A 270 19.40 36.40 12.43
CA GLN A 270 18.07 36.13 11.92
C GLN A 270 17.47 37.39 11.29
N VAL A 271 16.60 37.19 10.30
CA VAL A 271 15.96 38.28 9.56
C VAL A 271 14.50 38.43 9.95
N SER A 272 14.08 39.69 10.05
CA SER A 272 12.77 40.13 10.52
C SER A 272 12.33 41.36 9.72
N TRP A 273 11.01 41.55 9.62
CA TRP A 273 10.38 42.65 8.93
C TRP A 273 9.45 43.38 9.89
N MET A 274 9.64 44.68 10.00
CA MET A 274 8.66 45.59 10.56
C MET A 274 7.65 45.93 9.46
N VAL A 275 6.38 45.58 9.66
CA VAL A 275 5.30 45.73 8.68
C VAL A 275 4.20 46.62 9.27
N CYS A 276 3.90 47.72 8.60
CA CYS A 276 2.75 48.56 8.93
C CYS A 276 1.50 47.97 8.29
N CYS A 277 0.59 47.44 9.11
CA CYS A 277 -0.67 46.88 8.67
C CYS A 277 -1.61 47.95 8.08
N GLU A 278 -2.53 47.52 7.23
CA GLU A 278 -3.62 48.37 6.72
C GLU A 278 -4.58 48.84 7.84
N THR A 279 -4.52 48.21 9.03
CA THR A 279 -5.21 48.65 10.25
C THR A 279 -4.47 49.75 11.03
N GLY A 280 -3.29 50.17 10.60
CA GLY A 280 -2.45 51.17 11.28
C GLY A 280 -1.56 50.62 12.42
N GLU A 281 -1.73 49.36 12.81
CA GLU A 281 -0.82 48.68 13.75
C GLU A 281 0.50 48.29 13.06
N THR A 282 1.60 48.25 13.82
CA THR A 282 2.91 47.80 13.32
C THR A 282 3.23 46.42 13.90
N ILE A 283 3.43 45.43 13.03
CA ILE A 283 3.92 44.09 13.37
C ILE A 283 5.44 44.07 13.23
N ASP A 284 6.12 43.35 14.12
CA ASP A 284 7.49 42.88 13.91
C ASP A 284 7.44 41.36 13.76
N THR A 285 7.94 40.81 12.65
CA THR A 285 7.78 39.39 12.35
C THR A 285 8.90 38.79 11.52
N GLN A 286 9.16 37.50 11.71
CA GLN A 286 10.11 36.71 10.93
C GLN A 286 9.45 36.02 9.73
N TYR A 287 8.13 36.21 9.57
CA TYR A 287 7.31 35.52 8.57
C TYR A 287 6.47 36.53 7.77
N VAL A 288 6.95 36.83 6.57
CA VAL A 288 6.21 37.56 5.52
C VAL A 288 5.95 36.65 4.31
N MET A 289 4.92 36.99 3.55
CA MET A 289 4.59 36.43 2.24
C MET A 289 4.20 37.58 1.30
N ASP A 290 4.44 37.42 0.00
CA ASP A 290 3.94 38.36 -1.01
C ASP A 290 2.40 38.36 -0.98
N ALA A 291 1.79 39.55 -0.96
CA ALA A 291 0.33 39.69 -0.87
C ALA A 291 -0.40 39.09 -2.10
N ALA A 292 0.24 38.97 -3.26
CA ALA A 292 -0.28 38.26 -4.43
C ALA A 292 -0.22 36.73 -4.26
N MET A 293 0.80 36.20 -3.58
CA MET A 293 0.97 34.76 -3.29
C MET A 293 0.21 34.31 -2.02
N SER A 294 -0.87 35.00 -1.68
CA SER A 294 -1.72 34.72 -0.52
C SER A 294 -3.03 34.00 -0.91
N MET A 295 -3.73 33.41 0.07
CA MET A 295 -5.10 32.93 -0.15
C MET A 295 -6.04 34.06 -0.59
N GLN A 296 -5.75 35.31 -0.24
CA GLN A 296 -6.56 36.46 -0.68
C GLN A 296 -6.33 36.77 -2.16
N GLY A 297 -5.10 36.67 -2.69
CA GLY A 297 -4.83 36.79 -4.13
C GLY A 297 -5.58 35.72 -4.94
N VAL A 298 -5.64 34.48 -4.41
CA VAL A 298 -6.46 33.39 -4.97
C VAL A 298 -7.95 33.75 -4.96
N LEU A 299 -8.49 34.35 -3.89
CA LEU A 299 -9.87 34.84 -3.84
C LEU A 299 -10.14 35.99 -4.82
N ASP A 300 -9.22 36.94 -4.92
CA ASP A 300 -9.35 38.10 -5.82
C ASP A 300 -9.36 37.63 -7.29
N CYS A 301 -8.73 36.49 -7.59
CA CYS A 301 -8.90 35.81 -8.87
C CYS A 301 -10.24 35.06 -9.01
N LEU A 302 -10.67 34.26 -8.01
CA LEU A 302 -11.90 33.45 -8.09
C LEU A 302 -13.21 34.25 -7.95
N GLY A 303 -13.15 35.46 -7.39
CA GLY A 303 -14.26 36.40 -7.29
C GLY A 303 -15.03 36.39 -5.95
N PRO A 304 -15.90 37.39 -5.73
CA PRO A 304 -16.40 37.81 -4.40
C PRO A 304 -17.44 36.88 -3.75
N SER A 305 -17.66 35.69 -4.30
CA SER A 305 -18.59 34.68 -3.75
C SER A 305 -17.97 33.84 -2.64
N LEU A 306 -16.64 33.82 -2.54
CA LEU A 306 -15.87 33.07 -1.55
C LEU A 306 -15.39 33.99 -0.41
N ARG A 307 -15.15 33.42 0.77
CA ARG A 307 -14.66 34.15 1.96
C ARG A 307 -13.69 33.28 2.75
N LEU A 308 -12.66 33.90 3.31
CA LEU A 308 -11.71 33.24 4.20
C LEU A 308 -12.34 32.96 5.57
N ALA A 309 -11.90 31.89 6.23
CA ALA A 309 -12.38 31.46 7.53
C ALA A 309 -11.71 32.21 8.70
N SER A 310 -10.52 32.73 8.45
CA SER A 310 -9.71 33.63 9.29
C SER A 310 -8.89 34.52 8.35
N GLY A 311 -8.45 35.69 8.81
CA GLY A 311 -7.79 36.70 7.97
C GLY A 311 -6.68 36.12 7.09
N VAL A 312 -6.78 36.40 5.79
CA VAL A 312 -5.76 36.26 4.73
C VAL A 312 -5.14 34.88 4.44
N SER A 313 -5.48 33.77 5.12
CA SER A 313 -4.71 32.51 4.94
C SER A 313 -5.42 31.15 4.90
N GLU A 314 -6.73 31.05 5.19
CA GLU A 314 -7.43 29.74 5.09
C GLU A 314 -8.82 29.89 4.48
N MET A 315 -9.14 29.08 3.46
CA MET A 315 -10.50 28.98 2.90
C MET A 315 -11.20 27.71 3.38
N LEU A 316 -12.34 27.86 4.06
CA LEU A 316 -13.18 26.73 4.47
C LEU A 316 -14.17 26.40 3.34
N VAL A 317 -13.90 25.34 2.59
CA VAL A 317 -14.83 24.80 1.59
C VAL A 317 -15.88 23.94 2.29
N ARG A 318 -17.12 23.95 1.78
CA ARG A 318 -18.19 23.04 2.22
C ARG A 318 -18.79 22.31 1.03
N VAL A 319 -18.94 20.99 1.14
CA VAL A 319 -19.43 20.11 0.07
C VAL A 319 -20.67 19.38 0.59
N GLN A 320 -21.76 19.40 -0.16
CA GLN A 320 -22.91 18.53 0.12
C GLN A 320 -22.62 17.14 -0.47
N VAL A 321 -22.36 16.19 0.42
CA VAL A 321 -22.21 14.77 0.11
C VAL A 321 -23.58 14.09 0.28
N LYS A 322 -23.90 13.18 -0.64
CA LYS A 322 -25.24 12.58 -0.79
C LYS A 322 -25.43 11.34 0.08
N ASP A 323 -24.40 10.51 0.19
CA ASP A 323 -24.40 9.18 0.78
C ASP A 323 -22.97 8.77 1.17
N VAL A 324 -22.82 7.63 1.85
CA VAL A 324 -21.52 7.13 2.33
C VAL A 324 -20.55 6.78 1.20
N LEU A 325 -21.03 6.45 0.00
CA LEU A 325 -20.17 6.09 -1.14
C LEU A 325 -19.55 7.34 -1.76
N ALA A 326 -20.35 8.40 -1.92
CA ALA A 326 -19.85 9.72 -2.27
C ALA A 326 -18.88 10.27 -1.21
N LEU A 327 -19.05 9.92 0.07
CA LEU A 327 -18.13 10.31 1.15
C LEU A 327 -16.77 9.61 1.04
N HIS A 328 -16.75 8.30 0.74
CA HIS A 328 -15.53 7.54 0.49
C HIS A 328 -14.78 7.99 -0.77
N ALA A 329 -15.50 8.19 -1.87
CA ALA A 329 -14.92 8.68 -3.12
C ALA A 329 -14.36 10.12 -2.99
N PHE A 330 -14.99 10.96 -2.16
CA PHE A 330 -14.47 12.29 -1.84
C PHE A 330 -13.22 12.22 -0.94
N ARG A 331 -13.22 11.33 0.05
CA ARG A 331 -12.04 11.06 0.90
C ARG A 331 -10.84 10.65 0.06
N ASP A 332 -10.99 9.67 -0.83
CA ASP A 332 -9.86 9.12 -1.57
C ASP A 332 -9.18 10.20 -2.42
N ARG A 333 -9.95 11.02 -3.15
CA ARG A 333 -9.44 12.18 -3.92
C ARG A 333 -8.73 13.25 -3.08
N VAL A 334 -8.97 13.33 -1.77
CA VAL A 334 -8.20 14.22 -0.87
C VAL A 334 -6.91 13.55 -0.41
N LEU A 335 -6.94 12.23 -0.18
CA LEU A 335 -5.76 11.48 0.28
C LEU A 335 -4.73 11.35 -0.84
N ASP A 336 -5.14 10.85 -2.01
CA ASP A 336 -4.28 10.60 -3.18
C ASP A 336 -3.72 11.87 -3.83
N GLY A 337 -4.37 13.02 -3.62
CA GLY A 337 -3.96 14.34 -4.13
C GLY A 337 -4.71 14.80 -5.38
N THR A 338 -5.52 13.96 -6.01
CA THR A 338 -6.26 14.30 -7.24
C THR A 338 -7.09 15.57 -7.11
N LEU A 339 -7.74 15.80 -5.95
CA LEU A 339 -8.50 17.03 -5.70
C LEU A 339 -7.60 18.27 -5.61
N GLU A 340 -6.37 18.14 -5.12
CA GLU A 340 -5.41 19.24 -5.04
C GLU A 340 -4.92 19.60 -6.44
N ASP A 341 -4.59 18.60 -7.25
CA ASP A 341 -4.16 18.77 -8.64
C ASP A 341 -5.30 19.36 -9.51
N ASP A 342 -6.53 18.83 -9.40
CA ASP A 342 -7.72 19.35 -10.10
C ASP A 342 -7.96 20.85 -9.82
N ILE A 343 -7.85 21.27 -8.55
CA ILE A 343 -8.08 22.67 -8.18
C ILE A 343 -6.90 23.55 -8.62
N ASN A 344 -5.67 23.06 -8.50
CA ASN A 344 -4.48 23.80 -8.96
C ASN A 344 -4.48 23.98 -10.48
N GLU A 345 -4.85 22.98 -11.28
CA GLU A 345 -4.97 23.13 -12.73
C GLU A 345 -5.97 24.23 -13.10
N LYS A 346 -7.18 24.21 -12.53
CA LYS A 346 -8.20 25.25 -12.78
C LYS A 346 -7.77 26.64 -12.27
N LEU A 347 -6.99 26.72 -11.19
CA LEU A 347 -6.42 27.98 -10.73
C LEU A 347 -5.37 28.55 -11.68
N GLN A 348 -4.45 27.71 -12.18
CA GLN A 348 -3.43 28.14 -13.15
C GLN A 348 -4.04 28.51 -14.51
N GLU A 349 -5.10 27.81 -14.94
CA GLU A 349 -5.91 28.20 -16.10
C GLU A 349 -6.52 29.61 -15.93
N ALA A 350 -7.18 29.86 -14.80
CA ALA A 350 -7.78 31.15 -14.49
C ALA A 350 -6.75 32.28 -14.33
N ALA A 351 -5.57 31.98 -13.78
CA ALA A 351 -4.46 32.92 -13.59
C ALA A 351 -3.86 33.36 -14.94
N ARG A 352 -3.59 32.39 -15.83
CA ARG A 352 -3.09 32.64 -17.21
C ARG A 352 -4.02 33.56 -18.00
N LEU A 353 -5.34 33.34 -17.91
CA LEU A 353 -6.35 34.18 -18.56
C LEU A 353 -6.38 35.64 -18.08
N LYS A 354 -5.75 35.94 -16.92
CA LYS A 354 -5.63 37.30 -16.36
C LYS A 354 -4.21 37.89 -16.48
N GLY A 355 -3.25 37.16 -17.07
CA GLY A 355 -1.85 37.58 -17.13
C GLY A 355 -1.14 37.58 -15.77
N SER A 356 -1.67 36.83 -14.80
CA SER A 356 -1.16 36.72 -13.43
C SER A 356 -0.61 35.33 -13.13
N SER A 357 0.34 35.22 -12.21
CA SER A 357 0.62 33.96 -11.51
C SER A 357 -0.27 33.84 -10.27
N LEU A 358 -0.57 32.60 -9.85
CA LEU A 358 -1.17 32.29 -8.55
C LEU A 358 -0.36 31.19 -7.85
N PRO A 359 -0.30 31.19 -6.52
CA PRO A 359 0.39 30.15 -5.77
C PRO A 359 -0.39 28.83 -5.82
N GLU A 360 0.31 27.71 -5.76
CA GLU A 360 -0.34 26.41 -5.56
C GLU A 360 -0.99 26.34 -4.17
N ILE A 361 -2.12 25.64 -4.07
CA ILE A 361 -2.84 25.37 -2.83
C ILE A 361 -2.81 23.87 -2.48
N GLN A 362 -3.06 23.57 -1.21
CA GLN A 362 -3.14 22.21 -0.66
C GLN A 362 -4.32 22.10 0.33
N VAL A 363 -4.86 20.90 0.48
CA VAL A 363 -5.86 20.58 1.51
C VAL A 363 -5.14 20.33 2.84
N ASP A 364 -5.70 20.85 3.94
CA ASP A 364 -5.34 20.40 5.29
C ASP A 364 -5.85 18.96 5.49
N LYS A 365 -5.07 17.98 4.99
CA LYS A 365 -5.45 16.56 4.97
C LYS A 365 -5.70 16.02 6.38
N THR A 366 -4.90 16.42 7.36
CA THR A 366 -5.12 16.08 8.78
C THR A 366 -6.51 16.54 9.24
N ARG A 367 -6.83 17.82 9.08
CA ARG A 367 -8.11 18.37 9.57
C ARG A 367 -9.31 17.90 8.77
N PHE A 368 -9.16 17.69 7.47
CA PHE A 368 -10.17 17.00 6.67
C PHE A 368 -10.49 15.63 7.29
N PHE A 369 -9.46 14.86 7.67
CA PHE A 369 -9.64 13.54 8.27
C PHE A 369 -10.34 13.59 9.63
N ASN A 370 -9.98 14.54 10.52
CA ASN A 370 -10.72 14.81 11.77
C ASN A 370 -12.23 15.00 11.50
N LEU A 371 -12.55 15.79 10.47
CA LEU A 371 -13.93 16.16 10.13
C LEU A 371 -14.68 15.03 9.42
N TYR A 372 -14.00 14.24 8.59
CA TYR A 372 -14.54 13.04 7.94
C TYR A 372 -14.91 11.97 8.98
N GLU A 373 -14.07 11.72 9.99
CA GLU A 373 -14.35 10.73 11.06
C GLU A 373 -15.59 11.12 11.86
N ASP A 374 -15.67 12.39 12.30
CA ASP A 374 -16.89 12.94 12.92
C ASP A 374 -18.14 12.77 12.03
N SER A 375 -18.00 12.94 10.72
CA SER A 375 -19.11 12.88 9.77
C SER A 375 -19.57 11.45 9.52
N LEU A 376 -18.67 10.46 9.45
CA LEU A 376 -19.03 9.03 9.45
C LEU A 376 -19.88 8.68 10.67
N LEU A 377 -19.44 9.07 11.87
CA LEU A 377 -20.18 8.86 13.12
C LEU A 377 -21.54 9.57 13.13
N ALA A 378 -21.69 10.68 12.40
CA ALA A 378 -22.92 11.45 12.29
C ALA A 378 -23.87 10.97 11.18
N LEU A 379 -23.43 10.14 10.23
CA LEU A 379 -24.24 9.67 9.09
C LEU A 379 -25.58 9.09 9.55
N SER A 380 -26.69 9.61 9.01
CA SER A 380 -28.05 9.12 9.28
C SER A 380 -28.68 8.36 8.13
N GLU A 381 -28.19 8.54 6.90
CA GLU A 381 -28.73 7.87 5.72
C GLU A 381 -28.33 6.39 5.65
N LEU A 382 -29.29 5.58 5.21
CA LEU A 382 -29.18 4.14 5.05
C LEU A 382 -29.02 3.78 3.56
N THR A 383 -28.26 2.72 3.22
CA THR A 383 -28.24 2.19 1.84
C THR A 383 -29.61 1.63 1.42
N LYS A 384 -29.77 1.30 0.13
CA LYS A 384 -30.99 0.68 -0.39
C LYS A 384 -31.28 -0.65 0.32
N HIS A 385 -30.31 -1.56 0.39
CA HIS A 385 -30.41 -2.83 1.11
C HIS A 385 -30.66 -2.62 2.61
N GLN A 386 -29.99 -1.67 3.25
CA GLN A 386 -30.23 -1.35 4.66
C GLN A 386 -31.66 -0.82 4.91
N LYS A 387 -32.23 -0.04 3.98
CA LYS A 387 -33.64 0.40 4.03
C LYS A 387 -34.61 -0.77 3.86
N GLU A 388 -34.36 -1.66 2.91
CA GLU A 388 -35.13 -2.89 2.67
C GLU A 388 -35.09 -3.83 3.90
N LYS A 389 -33.91 -4.08 4.45
CA LYS A 389 -33.71 -4.91 5.66
C LYS A 389 -34.26 -4.27 6.93
N LEU A 390 -34.26 -2.93 7.02
CA LEU A 390 -34.95 -2.22 8.10
C LEU A 390 -36.46 -2.40 8.01
N CYS A 391 -37.07 -2.33 6.82
CA CYS A 391 -38.48 -2.65 6.60
C CYS A 391 -38.81 -4.09 7.00
N GLU A 392 -37.96 -5.05 6.63
CA GLU A 392 -38.06 -6.46 7.03
C GLU A 392 -38.12 -6.65 8.57
N MET A 393 -37.44 -5.78 9.32
CA MET A 393 -37.36 -5.79 10.79
C MET A 393 -38.49 -5.02 11.50
N GLN A 394 -39.33 -4.24 10.80
CA GLN A 394 -40.26 -3.31 11.46
C GLN A 394 -41.22 -4.00 12.44
N ASN A 395 -41.85 -5.10 12.04
CA ASN A 395 -42.89 -5.77 12.84
C ASN A 395 -42.35 -6.88 13.78
N ALA A 396 -41.04 -7.14 13.78
CA ALA A 396 -40.43 -8.18 14.60
C ALA A 396 -40.07 -7.68 16.02
N THR A 397 -40.39 -8.47 17.05
CA THR A 397 -40.03 -8.19 18.45
C THR A 397 -38.71 -8.86 18.86
N LYS A 398 -38.38 -10.02 18.30
CA LYS A 398 -37.07 -10.69 18.44
C LYS A 398 -36.40 -10.75 17.08
N ILE A 399 -35.16 -10.25 17.00
CA ILE A 399 -34.41 -10.15 15.75
C ILE A 399 -32.99 -10.68 15.96
N HIS A 400 -32.51 -11.49 15.03
CA HIS A 400 -31.10 -11.82 14.85
C HIS A 400 -30.63 -11.19 13.53
N LEU A 401 -29.74 -10.21 13.62
CA LEU A 401 -29.14 -9.53 12.48
C LEU A 401 -27.70 -10.04 12.30
N ALA A 402 -27.55 -11.02 11.42
CA ALA A 402 -26.24 -11.49 10.97
C ALA A 402 -25.70 -10.56 9.88
N ALA A 403 -24.38 -10.37 9.85
CA ALA A 403 -23.67 -9.72 8.75
C ALA A 403 -22.15 -9.96 8.86
N PRO A 404 -21.37 -9.80 7.78
CA PRO A 404 -19.93 -9.64 7.87
C PRO A 404 -19.54 -8.31 8.56
N ALA A 405 -18.24 -8.12 8.77
CA ALA A 405 -17.68 -6.87 9.26
C ALA A 405 -17.92 -5.70 8.27
N GLY A 406 -18.15 -4.48 8.78
CA GLY A 406 -18.32 -3.29 7.94
C GLY A 406 -19.66 -3.15 7.19
N ALA A 407 -20.64 -4.05 7.41
CA ALA A 407 -21.97 -3.99 6.79
C ALA A 407 -23.00 -3.09 7.51
N GLY A 408 -22.67 -2.60 8.73
CA GLY A 408 -23.52 -1.66 9.47
C GLY A 408 -24.50 -2.27 10.49
N LYS A 409 -24.17 -3.42 11.10
CA LYS A 409 -24.96 -4.03 12.20
C LYS A 409 -25.30 -3.01 13.31
N THR A 410 -24.27 -2.41 13.89
CA THR A 410 -24.36 -1.40 14.95
C THR A 410 -25.00 -0.09 14.45
N PHE A 411 -24.82 0.28 13.17
CA PHE A 411 -25.52 1.43 12.54
C PHE A 411 -27.04 1.25 12.60
N LEU A 412 -27.56 0.06 12.26
CA LEU A 412 -29.00 -0.23 12.33
C LEU A 412 -29.50 -0.28 13.78
N ALA A 413 -28.73 -0.83 14.71
CA ALA A 413 -29.06 -0.82 16.13
C ALA A 413 -29.15 0.61 16.70
N ILE A 414 -28.20 1.48 16.35
CA ILE A 414 -28.21 2.90 16.74
C ILE A 414 -29.37 3.65 16.07
N HIS A 415 -29.75 3.31 14.84
CA HIS A 415 -30.95 3.86 14.19
C HIS A 415 -32.23 3.52 14.98
N PHE A 416 -32.40 2.28 15.43
CA PHE A 416 -33.51 1.90 16.33
C PHE A 416 -33.45 2.62 17.68
N LEU A 417 -32.26 2.67 18.30
CA LEU A 417 -32.08 3.30 19.61
C LEU A 417 -32.41 4.80 19.59
N VAL A 418 -31.86 5.55 18.63
CA VAL A 418 -32.13 7.00 18.48
C VAL A 418 -33.60 7.26 18.19
N HIS A 419 -34.28 6.39 17.43
CA HIS A 419 -35.72 6.49 17.20
C HIS A 419 -36.52 6.35 18.51
N ILE A 420 -36.17 5.37 19.35
CA ILE A 420 -36.81 5.13 20.66
C ILE A 420 -36.53 6.28 21.63
N LEU A 421 -35.28 6.69 21.79
CA LEU A 421 -34.91 7.75 22.74
C LEU A 421 -35.49 9.12 22.38
N ARG A 422 -35.83 9.36 21.10
CA ARG A 422 -36.56 10.54 20.63
C ARG A 422 -38.08 10.45 20.83
N LYS A 423 -38.71 9.31 20.49
CA LYS A 423 -40.19 9.19 20.53
C LYS A 423 -40.77 8.89 21.90
N ALA A 424 -40.03 8.16 22.75
CA ALA A 424 -40.51 7.74 24.07
C ALA A 424 -39.69 8.44 25.17
N SER A 425 -40.31 9.40 25.86
CA SER A 425 -39.71 10.10 27.01
C SER A 425 -39.33 9.15 28.16
N SER A 426 -40.15 8.14 28.40
CA SER A 426 -39.89 7.04 29.34
C SER A 426 -39.18 5.83 28.71
N GLY A 427 -38.83 5.89 27.42
CA GLY A 427 -38.18 4.80 26.71
C GLY A 427 -36.77 4.55 27.24
N ARG A 428 -36.57 3.39 27.86
CA ARG A 428 -35.27 2.90 28.35
C ARG A 428 -34.71 1.79 27.49
N VAL A 429 -33.38 1.76 27.37
CA VAL A 429 -32.65 0.83 26.50
C VAL A 429 -31.47 0.22 27.24
N ILE A 430 -31.09 -1.00 26.86
CA ILE A 430 -29.91 -1.68 27.39
C ILE A 430 -29.05 -2.19 26.22
N TYR A 431 -27.74 -1.96 26.33
CA TYR A 431 -26.72 -2.42 25.39
C TYR A 431 -25.81 -3.42 26.12
N ILE A 432 -25.70 -4.62 25.57
CA ILE A 432 -24.93 -5.74 26.10
C ILE A 432 -23.87 -6.09 25.05
N THR A 433 -22.62 -6.26 25.44
CA THR A 433 -21.52 -6.58 24.52
C THR A 433 -20.35 -7.26 25.23
N ARG A 434 -19.32 -7.68 24.51
CA ARG A 434 -18.13 -8.33 25.10
C ARG A 434 -17.24 -7.35 25.86
N SER A 435 -16.76 -6.29 25.20
CA SER A 435 -15.68 -5.41 25.72
C SER A 435 -16.19 -4.05 26.21
N LYS A 436 -15.42 -3.39 27.09
CA LYS A 436 -15.70 -2.02 27.55
C LYS A 436 -15.39 -0.98 26.46
N GLU A 437 -14.49 -1.35 25.58
CA GLU A 437 -13.91 -0.57 24.50
C GLU A 437 -14.97 -0.36 23.41
N LEU A 438 -15.71 -1.43 23.06
CA LEU A 438 -16.88 -1.37 22.17
C LEU A 438 -18.04 -0.57 22.78
N VAL A 439 -18.24 -0.61 24.11
CA VAL A 439 -19.17 0.32 24.78
C VAL A 439 -18.78 1.78 24.55
N TYR A 440 -17.49 2.13 24.66
CA TYR A 440 -17.06 3.51 24.37
C TYR A 440 -17.26 3.90 22.90
N HIS A 441 -16.93 3.03 21.94
CA HIS A 441 -17.16 3.30 20.52
C HIS A 441 -18.65 3.48 20.19
N PHE A 442 -19.53 2.63 20.74
CA PHE A 442 -20.98 2.77 20.61
C PHE A 442 -21.48 4.11 21.17
N LEU A 443 -20.94 4.54 22.32
CA LEU A 443 -21.28 5.84 22.91
C LEU A 443 -20.78 7.02 22.06
N GLN A 444 -19.58 6.95 21.47
CA GLN A 444 -19.09 7.97 20.54
C GLN A 444 -20.04 8.14 19.34
N TRP A 445 -20.36 7.05 18.64
CA TRP A 445 -21.38 7.02 17.58
C TRP A 445 -22.70 7.66 18.05
N MET A 446 -23.21 7.23 19.19
CA MET A 446 -24.49 7.74 19.73
C MET A 446 -24.41 9.23 20.07
N THR A 447 -23.28 9.74 20.59
CA THR A 447 -23.10 11.18 20.83
C THR A 447 -23.17 11.99 19.55
N MET A 448 -22.60 11.51 18.44
CA MET A 448 -22.63 12.21 17.15
C MET A 448 -24.01 12.15 16.49
N ARG A 449 -24.65 10.97 16.50
CA ARG A 449 -26.03 10.80 16.00
C ARG A 449 -27.07 11.60 16.79
N LEU A 450 -26.79 11.94 18.05
CA LEU A 450 -27.60 12.90 18.84
C LEU A 450 -27.18 14.35 18.59
N ALA A 451 -25.89 14.65 18.48
CA ALA A 451 -25.37 15.99 18.23
C ALA A 451 -25.85 16.57 16.89
N ALA A 452 -25.96 15.74 15.86
CA ALA A 452 -26.51 16.12 14.55
C ALA A 452 -27.99 16.57 14.59
N LEU A 453 -28.69 16.36 15.70
CA LEU A 453 -30.13 16.62 15.85
C LEU A 453 -30.48 17.83 16.73
N PHE A 454 -29.49 18.47 17.37
CA PHE A 454 -29.74 19.54 18.35
C PHE A 454 -28.81 20.75 18.17
N PRO A 455 -29.30 22.00 18.36
CA PRO A 455 -28.45 23.19 18.32
C PRO A 455 -27.30 23.13 19.35
N ARG A 456 -26.10 23.58 18.95
CA ARG A 456 -24.85 23.48 19.72
C ARG A 456 -24.97 23.85 21.21
N LYS A 457 -25.77 24.86 21.56
CA LYS A 457 -26.00 25.33 22.93
C LYS A 457 -26.64 24.27 23.86
N ARG A 458 -27.26 23.21 23.34
CA ARG A 458 -28.00 22.18 24.11
C ARG A 458 -27.51 20.73 23.92
N ILE A 459 -26.49 20.48 23.09
CA ILE A 459 -26.05 19.12 22.71
C ILE A 459 -25.68 18.25 23.94
N ILE A 460 -24.74 18.68 24.79
CA ILE A 460 -24.26 17.87 25.92
C ILE A 460 -25.41 17.53 26.90
N ALA A 461 -26.31 18.47 27.17
CA ALA A 461 -27.48 18.22 28.03
C ALA A 461 -28.45 17.19 27.44
N LYS A 462 -28.61 17.15 26.11
CA LYS A 462 -29.42 16.13 25.42
C LYS A 462 -28.73 14.77 25.34
N ILE A 463 -27.40 14.73 25.24
CA ILE A 463 -26.62 13.50 25.37
C ILE A 463 -26.77 12.92 26.79
N GLN A 464 -26.62 13.75 27.83
CA GLN A 464 -26.83 13.31 29.23
C GLN A 464 -28.26 12.82 29.49
N ASP A 465 -29.30 13.43 28.89
CA ASP A 465 -30.69 12.93 29.00
C ASP A 465 -30.87 11.54 28.37
N ALA A 466 -30.32 11.32 27.18
CA ALA A 466 -30.32 10.02 26.52
C ALA A 466 -29.57 8.97 27.35
N PHE A 467 -28.38 9.33 27.85
CA PHE A 467 -27.51 8.50 28.69
C PHE A 467 -28.21 8.05 29.99
N ARG A 468 -28.98 8.93 30.66
CA ARG A 468 -29.74 8.58 31.88
C ARG A 468 -30.72 7.42 31.70
N ARG A 469 -31.23 7.23 30.47
CA ARG A 469 -32.20 6.19 30.08
C ARG A 469 -31.54 4.96 29.44
N MET A 470 -30.21 4.93 29.38
CA MET A 470 -29.41 3.82 28.88
C MET A 470 -28.75 3.06 30.03
N ILE A 471 -28.70 1.74 29.91
CA ILE A 471 -27.84 0.86 30.72
C ILE A 471 -26.85 0.16 29.78
N VAL A 472 -25.61 -0.01 30.22
CA VAL A 472 -24.60 -0.81 29.51
C VAL A 472 -24.09 -1.94 30.40
N VAL A 473 -23.86 -3.11 29.81
CA VAL A 473 -23.34 -4.33 30.44
C VAL A 473 -22.28 -4.93 29.53
N TYR A 474 -21.18 -5.40 30.10
CA TYR A 474 -20.10 -6.05 29.38
C TYR A 474 -19.45 -7.16 30.22
N GLU A 475 -18.70 -8.06 29.57
CA GLU A 475 -18.06 -9.19 30.25
C GLU A 475 -17.05 -8.68 31.28
N GLN A 476 -17.14 -9.19 32.51
CA GLN A 476 -16.12 -9.03 33.54
C GLN A 476 -15.94 -10.35 34.23
N ASP A 477 -14.72 -10.88 34.25
CA ASP A 477 -14.37 -12.09 35.00
C ASP A 477 -15.25 -13.31 34.62
N GLY A 478 -15.65 -13.39 33.33
CA GLY A 478 -16.57 -14.40 32.79
C GLY A 478 -18.06 -14.16 33.06
N GLN A 479 -18.46 -12.97 33.55
CA GLN A 479 -19.83 -12.70 34.02
C GLN A 479 -20.44 -11.42 33.43
N TYR A 480 -21.77 -11.44 33.26
CA TYR A 480 -22.58 -10.30 32.80
C TYR A 480 -23.42 -9.67 33.94
N SER A 481 -22.88 -9.69 35.16
CA SER A 481 -23.62 -9.34 36.40
C SER A 481 -23.63 -7.86 36.78
N LYS A 482 -22.72 -7.03 36.23
CA LYS A 482 -22.54 -5.62 36.65
C LYS A 482 -23.12 -4.64 35.62
N CYS A 483 -24.08 -3.81 36.04
CA CYS A 483 -24.70 -2.79 35.19
C CYS A 483 -24.07 -1.40 35.38
N TYR A 484 -23.95 -0.64 34.30
CA TYR A 484 -23.39 0.72 34.31
C TYR A 484 -24.33 1.71 33.60
N ARG A 485 -24.24 2.98 33.99
CA ARG A 485 -24.79 4.12 33.25
C ARG A 485 -23.64 4.90 32.59
N PRO A 486 -23.73 5.25 31.30
CA PRO A 486 -22.80 6.19 30.69
C PRO A 486 -23.05 7.61 31.22
N GLU A 487 -22.00 8.36 31.52
CA GLU A 487 -22.07 9.79 31.89
C GLU A 487 -20.96 10.56 31.12
N VAL A 488 -21.13 11.89 30.96
CA VAL A 488 -20.10 12.77 30.39
C VAL A 488 -19.42 13.50 31.55
N ALA A 489 -18.10 13.36 31.67
CA ALA A 489 -17.32 13.83 32.82
C ALA A 489 -17.47 15.34 33.05
N GLU A 490 -18.08 15.74 34.17
CA GLU A 490 -18.47 17.13 34.44
C GLU A 490 -17.27 18.08 34.54
N THR A 491 -16.16 17.62 35.12
CA THR A 491 -14.94 18.40 35.41
C THR A 491 -14.21 18.92 34.17
N THR A 492 -14.37 18.25 33.02
CA THR A 492 -13.64 18.58 31.78
C THR A 492 -14.54 18.68 30.55
N SER A 493 -15.72 18.03 30.57
CA SER A 493 -16.59 17.85 29.39
C SER A 493 -15.86 17.27 28.17
N ARG A 494 -14.83 16.44 28.39
CA ARG A 494 -14.03 15.77 27.32
C ARG A 494 -14.11 14.25 27.30
N PHE A 495 -14.54 13.63 28.40
CA PHE A 495 -14.50 12.18 28.58
C PHE A 495 -15.88 11.56 28.77
N LEU A 496 -15.99 10.30 28.36
CA LEU A 496 -17.07 9.37 28.63
C LEU A 496 -16.68 8.51 29.85
N GLU A 497 -17.59 8.39 30.81
CA GLU A 497 -17.40 7.59 32.03
C GLU A 497 -18.52 6.56 32.18
N LEU A 498 -18.20 5.40 32.77
CA LEU A 498 -19.17 4.34 33.05
C LEU A 498 -19.34 4.20 34.56
N LYS A 499 -20.47 4.70 35.07
CA LYS A 499 -20.78 4.74 36.49
C LYS A 499 -21.53 3.48 36.89
N ALA A 500 -21.00 2.74 37.85
CA ALA A 500 -21.63 1.51 38.34
C ALA A 500 -23.02 1.80 38.93
N LEU A 501 -23.98 0.96 38.59
CA LEU A 501 -25.33 0.98 39.16
C LEU A 501 -25.47 -0.11 40.23
N ARG A 502 -26.49 0.02 41.08
CA ARG A 502 -27.00 -1.14 41.82
C ARG A 502 -27.63 -2.13 40.82
N PRO A 503 -27.73 -3.43 41.14
CA PRO A 503 -28.38 -4.41 40.27
C PRO A 503 -29.76 -3.93 39.83
N VAL A 504 -30.10 -4.15 38.56
CA VAL A 504 -31.41 -3.76 38.01
C VAL A 504 -32.50 -4.56 38.69
N GLU A 505 -33.54 -3.88 39.20
CA GLU A 505 -34.68 -4.54 39.82
C GLU A 505 -35.40 -5.42 38.78
N ALA A 506 -35.59 -6.71 39.09
CA ALA A 506 -35.97 -7.76 38.13
C ALA A 506 -37.42 -7.68 37.58
N GLN A 507 -38.03 -6.50 37.61
CA GLN A 507 -39.38 -6.21 37.11
C GLN A 507 -39.38 -5.13 36.01
N GLU A 508 -38.28 -4.43 35.78
CA GLU A 508 -38.22 -3.33 34.81
C GLU A 508 -38.31 -3.83 33.35
N LYS A 509 -39.17 -3.18 32.55
CA LYS A 509 -39.37 -3.51 31.13
C LYS A 509 -38.71 -2.49 30.21
N PHE A 510 -37.73 -2.95 29.43
CA PHE A 510 -36.98 -2.14 28.47
C PHE A 510 -37.72 -2.01 27.13
N ALA A 511 -37.53 -0.89 26.44
CA ALA A 511 -38.06 -0.69 25.08
C ALA A 511 -37.25 -1.48 24.05
N LEU A 512 -35.92 -1.50 24.20
CA LEU A 512 -34.97 -2.23 23.35
C LEU A 512 -33.82 -2.82 24.17
N VAL A 513 -33.52 -4.08 23.90
CA VAL A 513 -32.25 -4.76 24.23
C VAL A 513 -31.46 -4.91 22.94
N VAL A 514 -30.21 -4.45 22.94
CA VAL A 514 -29.22 -4.77 21.89
C VAL A 514 -28.15 -5.66 22.52
N VAL A 515 -27.81 -6.75 21.85
CA VAL A 515 -26.70 -7.64 22.20
C VAL A 515 -25.73 -7.62 21.03
N ASP A 516 -24.60 -6.93 21.18
CA ASP A 516 -23.61 -6.69 20.13
C ASP A 516 -22.45 -7.68 20.19
N GLU A 517 -21.87 -8.01 19.03
CA GLU A 517 -20.88 -9.09 18.84
C GLU A 517 -21.27 -10.40 19.57
N CYS A 518 -22.58 -10.75 19.52
CA CYS A 518 -23.20 -11.72 20.45
C CYS A 518 -22.71 -13.17 20.32
N HIS A 519 -22.00 -13.47 19.22
CA HIS A 519 -21.36 -14.75 18.97
C HIS A 519 -20.19 -15.04 19.94
N ASN A 520 -19.57 -14.01 20.51
CA ASN A 520 -18.50 -14.14 21.50
C ASN A 520 -19.02 -14.04 22.96
N ILE A 521 -20.34 -14.20 23.17
CA ILE A 521 -21.02 -14.11 24.48
C ILE A 521 -21.55 -15.48 24.95
N PHE A 522 -22.25 -16.22 24.07
CA PHE A 522 -22.87 -17.50 24.43
C PHE A 522 -21.86 -18.67 24.35
N ARG A 523 -20.99 -18.76 25.36
CA ARG A 523 -19.93 -19.77 25.48
C ARG A 523 -19.97 -20.47 26.86
N PRO A 524 -19.55 -21.74 26.98
CA PRO A 524 -19.81 -22.54 28.20
C PRO A 524 -19.15 -22.02 29.48
N ASP A 525 -18.09 -21.21 29.36
CA ASP A 525 -17.36 -20.62 30.48
C ASP A 525 -17.82 -19.19 30.84
N VAL A 526 -18.97 -18.74 30.34
CA VAL A 526 -19.57 -17.43 30.63
C VAL A 526 -20.95 -17.55 31.29
N SER A 527 -21.14 -16.87 32.42
CA SER A 527 -22.46 -16.73 33.04
C SER A 527 -23.21 -15.53 32.44
N TYR A 528 -24.29 -15.84 31.73
CA TYR A 528 -25.24 -14.89 31.11
C TYR A 528 -26.64 -14.91 31.77
N GLU A 529 -26.78 -15.46 32.98
CA GLU A 529 -28.04 -15.56 33.74
C GLU A 529 -28.81 -14.24 33.85
N PHE A 530 -28.08 -13.11 33.98
CA PHE A 530 -28.64 -11.77 33.98
C PHE A 530 -29.58 -11.51 32.77
N MET A 531 -29.28 -12.08 31.61
CA MET A 531 -30.07 -11.91 30.38
C MET A 531 -31.45 -12.59 30.45
N GLU A 532 -31.66 -13.56 31.35
CA GLU A 532 -32.97 -14.18 31.60
C GLU A 532 -33.91 -13.25 32.40
N LEU A 533 -33.33 -12.37 33.22
CA LEU A 533 -34.06 -11.40 34.05
C LEU A 533 -34.50 -10.15 33.25
N VAL A 534 -33.84 -9.86 32.12
CA VAL A 534 -34.09 -8.65 31.31
C VAL A 534 -35.36 -8.79 30.47
N ARG A 535 -36.43 -8.11 30.90
CA ARG A 535 -37.71 -8.04 30.16
C ARG A 535 -37.70 -6.90 29.13
N CYS A 536 -38.06 -7.19 27.88
CA CYS A 536 -38.03 -6.19 26.81
C CYS A 536 -39.29 -6.18 25.92
N HIS A 537 -39.50 -5.10 25.18
CA HIS A 537 -40.44 -5.07 24.04
C HIS A 537 -39.78 -5.50 22.72
N ARG A 538 -38.53 -5.10 22.49
CA ARG A 538 -37.71 -5.54 21.35
C ARG A 538 -36.34 -6.05 21.79
N LEU A 539 -35.89 -7.15 21.18
CA LEU A 539 -34.56 -7.75 21.32
C LEU A 539 -33.89 -7.79 19.94
N LEU A 540 -32.64 -7.34 19.87
CA LEU A 540 -31.81 -7.36 18.68
C LEU A 540 -30.45 -8.00 19.01
N LEU A 541 -30.18 -9.18 18.46
CA LEU A 541 -28.87 -9.84 18.49
C LEU A 541 -28.09 -9.46 17.23
N LEU A 542 -26.81 -9.10 17.36
CA LEU A 542 -25.92 -8.72 16.26
C LEU A 542 -24.75 -9.69 16.18
N SER A 543 -24.58 -10.38 15.06
CA SER A 543 -23.57 -11.46 14.93
C SER A 543 -22.75 -11.39 13.65
N ASP A 544 -21.61 -12.09 13.69
CA ASP A 544 -20.75 -12.36 12.55
C ASP A 544 -20.20 -13.77 12.73
N ALA A 545 -20.52 -14.69 11.84
CA ALA A 545 -20.02 -16.06 11.96
C ALA A 545 -18.49 -16.11 11.80
N SER A 546 -17.93 -15.29 10.91
CA SER A 546 -16.51 -15.32 10.57
C SER A 546 -15.61 -14.74 11.66
N GLN A 547 -16.13 -13.91 12.57
CA GLN A 547 -15.38 -13.40 13.73
C GLN A 547 -15.34 -14.38 14.92
N SER A 548 -16.12 -15.46 14.90
CA SER A 548 -16.16 -16.51 15.94
C SER A 548 -14.96 -17.44 15.90
N ALA A 549 -14.38 -17.73 17.07
CA ALA A 549 -13.40 -18.80 17.24
C ALA A 549 -14.03 -20.21 17.34
N ALA A 550 -15.33 -20.31 17.61
CA ALA A 550 -16.05 -21.58 17.68
C ALA A 550 -16.65 -21.97 16.31
N ALA A 551 -16.62 -23.28 16.00
CA ALA A 551 -17.14 -23.85 14.75
C ALA A 551 -18.67 -23.72 14.61
N LEU A 552 -19.39 -23.87 15.71
CA LEU A 552 -20.86 -23.77 15.79
C LEU A 552 -21.25 -22.85 16.95
N GLN A 553 -22.25 -22.01 16.73
CA GLN A 553 -22.73 -21.04 17.72
C GLN A 553 -24.04 -21.52 18.35
N HIS A 554 -24.00 -21.86 19.63
CA HIS A 554 -25.16 -22.34 20.37
C HIS A 554 -25.84 -21.21 21.15
N TYR A 555 -26.87 -20.61 20.53
CA TYR A 555 -27.72 -19.61 21.16
C TYR A 555 -28.79 -20.25 22.04
N PRO A 556 -28.99 -19.78 23.30
CA PRO A 556 -30.03 -20.31 24.19
C PRO A 556 -31.44 -20.27 23.60
N PHE A 557 -32.16 -21.40 23.68
CA PHE A 557 -33.48 -21.58 23.04
C PHE A 557 -34.52 -20.54 23.43
N TYR A 558 -34.52 -20.06 24.68
CA TYR A 558 -35.45 -19.03 25.14
C TYR A 558 -35.21 -17.66 24.45
N LEU A 559 -33.99 -17.39 23.97
CA LEU A 559 -33.67 -16.23 23.13
C LEU A 559 -34.13 -16.45 21.68
N THR A 560 -33.76 -17.57 21.06
CA THR A 560 -34.02 -17.84 19.63
C THR A 560 -35.46 -18.25 19.31
N TYR A 561 -36.25 -18.71 20.28
CA TYR A 561 -37.66 -19.08 20.03
C TYR A 561 -38.48 -17.91 19.46
N ARG A 562 -39.00 -18.10 18.24
CA ARG A 562 -39.70 -17.10 17.39
C ARG A 562 -38.85 -15.85 17.07
N MET A 563 -37.53 -15.98 17.02
CA MET A 563 -36.63 -14.94 16.55
C MET A 563 -36.67 -14.84 15.02
N LYS A 564 -36.75 -13.62 14.48
CA LYS A 564 -36.62 -13.37 13.05
C LYS A 564 -35.15 -13.24 12.67
N HIS A 565 -34.67 -14.08 11.76
CA HIS A 565 -33.32 -13.98 11.20
C HIS A 565 -33.31 -13.02 10.00
N VAL A 566 -32.31 -12.15 9.94
CA VAL A 566 -32.11 -11.14 8.90
C VAL A 566 -30.61 -11.06 8.60
N ASN A 567 -30.24 -11.03 7.32
CA ASN A 567 -28.84 -10.95 6.88
C ASN A 567 -28.54 -9.64 6.12
N LEU A 568 -27.39 -9.02 6.37
CA LEU A 568 -26.84 -7.93 5.54
C LEU A 568 -25.67 -8.48 4.69
N ALA A 569 -25.70 -8.19 3.38
CA ALA A 569 -24.69 -8.67 2.43
C ALA A 569 -23.84 -7.54 1.80
N GLU A 570 -24.25 -6.28 1.95
CA GLU A 570 -23.49 -5.11 1.50
C GLU A 570 -22.50 -4.68 2.58
N ILE A 571 -21.19 -4.76 2.30
CA ILE A 571 -20.14 -4.11 3.09
C ILE A 571 -19.98 -2.67 2.58
N VAL A 572 -20.07 -1.71 3.50
CA VAL A 572 -20.15 -0.26 3.17
C VAL A 572 -19.01 0.57 3.77
N ARG A 573 -18.16 -0.03 4.61
CA ARG A 573 -17.07 0.64 5.34
C ARG A 573 -15.73 0.54 4.64
N SER A 574 -15.23 -0.68 4.50
CA SER A 574 -13.86 -0.97 4.08
C SER A 574 -13.75 -1.04 2.56
N THR A 575 -12.55 -0.76 2.04
CA THR A 575 -12.26 -0.84 0.60
C THR A 575 -12.47 -2.25 0.04
N LYS A 576 -12.71 -2.38 -1.27
CA LYS A 576 -12.89 -3.68 -1.94
C LYS A 576 -11.70 -4.60 -1.71
N ARG A 577 -10.47 -4.08 -1.82
CA ARG A 577 -9.24 -4.85 -1.55
C ARG A 577 -9.20 -5.41 -0.12
N ILE A 578 -9.58 -4.62 0.91
CA ILE A 578 -9.70 -5.13 2.30
C ILE A 578 -10.74 -6.25 2.39
N VAL A 579 -11.88 -6.13 1.71
CA VAL A 579 -12.91 -7.18 1.69
C VAL A 579 -12.39 -8.46 1.00
N SER A 580 -11.80 -8.38 -0.19
CA SER A 580 -11.25 -9.53 -0.91
C SER A 580 -10.09 -10.19 -0.15
N GLY A 581 -9.18 -9.41 0.43
CA GLY A 581 -8.08 -9.93 1.25
C GLY A 581 -8.57 -10.62 2.53
N ALA A 582 -9.55 -10.03 3.23
CA ALA A 582 -10.15 -10.65 4.42
C ALA A 582 -10.98 -11.90 4.10
N ALA A 583 -11.53 -12.03 2.89
CA ALA A 583 -12.37 -13.16 2.49
C ALA A 583 -11.66 -14.52 2.56
N ALA A 584 -10.33 -14.52 2.38
CA ALA A 584 -9.45 -15.67 2.59
C ALA A 584 -9.56 -16.31 3.99
N PHE A 585 -10.14 -15.60 4.97
CA PHE A 585 -10.28 -16.01 6.37
C PHE A 585 -11.75 -16.06 6.81
N GLN A 586 -12.72 -15.88 5.91
CA GLN A 586 -14.14 -16.08 6.22
C GLN A 586 -14.46 -17.57 6.39
N LEU A 587 -15.54 -17.89 7.12
CA LEU A 587 -16.07 -19.26 7.16
C LEU A 587 -16.76 -19.60 5.83
N GLY A 588 -16.53 -20.82 5.34
CA GLY A 588 -17.20 -21.36 4.15
C GLY A 588 -18.72 -21.46 4.33
N GLN A 589 -19.46 -21.40 3.22
CA GLN A 589 -20.92 -21.38 3.26
C GLN A 589 -21.54 -22.71 3.73
N ASP A 590 -20.79 -23.82 3.68
CA ASP A 590 -21.25 -25.16 4.09
C ASP A 590 -21.68 -25.26 5.57
N ALA A 591 -21.27 -24.30 6.41
CA ALA A 591 -21.67 -24.21 7.81
C ALA A 591 -23.06 -23.54 8.02
N GLN A 592 -23.73 -23.07 6.97
CA GLN A 592 -25.09 -22.51 7.03
C GLN A 592 -25.97 -23.13 5.93
N ALA A 593 -27.26 -23.34 6.23
CA ALA A 593 -28.15 -24.14 5.39
C ALA A 593 -28.17 -23.72 3.91
N ALA A 594 -28.09 -24.72 3.02
CA ALA A 594 -27.71 -24.58 1.61
C ALA A 594 -28.65 -23.75 0.70
N ASP A 595 -29.77 -23.24 1.21
CA ASP A 595 -30.77 -22.50 0.43
C ASP A 595 -30.49 -20.98 0.31
N THR A 596 -29.49 -20.43 1.01
CA THR A 596 -29.22 -18.98 1.01
C THR A 596 -27.75 -18.60 0.83
N ALA A 597 -27.12 -19.05 -0.26
CA ALA A 597 -25.81 -18.61 -0.74
C ALA A 597 -25.80 -17.09 -1.06
N THR A 598 -25.68 -16.26 -0.02
CA THR A 598 -25.83 -14.81 -0.13
C THR A 598 -24.48 -14.18 -0.47
N VAL A 599 -24.27 -13.81 -1.74
CA VAL A 599 -23.04 -13.18 -2.22
C VAL A 599 -22.78 -11.88 -1.43
N VAL A 600 -21.60 -11.79 -0.81
CA VAL A 600 -21.17 -10.59 -0.07
C VAL A 600 -20.59 -9.58 -1.05
N ASN A 601 -21.25 -8.43 -1.17
CA ASN A 601 -20.86 -7.35 -2.08
C ASN A 601 -20.15 -6.24 -1.30
N SER A 602 -18.97 -5.80 -1.76
CA SER A 602 -18.37 -4.55 -1.29
C SER A 602 -18.84 -3.37 -2.13
N LEU A 603 -19.45 -2.38 -1.49
CA LEU A 603 -19.80 -1.10 -2.12
C LEU A 603 -18.70 -0.04 -1.98
N GLY A 604 -17.62 -0.34 -1.25
CA GLY A 604 -16.51 0.58 -1.03
C GLY A 604 -15.74 0.92 -2.33
N THR A 605 -14.85 1.90 -2.22
CA THR A 605 -13.83 2.17 -3.26
C THR A 605 -12.79 1.04 -3.30
N ASP A 606 -12.06 0.92 -4.41
CA ASP A 606 -11.10 -0.18 -4.62
C ASP A 606 -10.03 -0.25 -3.52
N GLY A 607 -9.50 0.93 -3.17
CA GLY A 607 -8.51 1.12 -2.10
C GLY A 607 -7.07 0.78 -2.50
N LEU A 608 -6.20 0.81 -1.50
CA LEU A 608 -4.81 0.36 -1.61
C LEU A 608 -4.72 -1.18 -1.45
N PRO A 609 -3.71 -1.83 -2.04
CA PRO A 609 -3.43 -3.24 -1.78
C PRO A 609 -3.05 -3.46 -0.31
N LEU A 610 -3.30 -4.65 0.22
CA LEU A 610 -2.91 -5.02 1.57
C LEU A 610 -1.40 -5.27 1.60
N LYS A 611 -0.66 -4.48 2.37
CA LYS A 611 0.79 -4.62 2.45
C LYS A 611 1.18 -5.78 3.36
N THR A 612 2.19 -6.54 2.97
CA THR A 612 2.70 -7.65 3.79
C THR A 612 4.21 -7.54 4.02
N TYR A 613 4.63 -7.94 5.22
CA TYR A 613 6.00 -8.07 5.68
C TYR A 613 6.15 -9.42 6.40
N ILE A 614 6.33 -10.48 5.61
CA ILE A 614 6.55 -11.84 6.11
C ILE A 614 8.05 -12.13 6.11
N PHE A 615 8.64 -12.24 7.31
CA PHE A 615 10.08 -12.41 7.52
C PHE A 615 10.44 -13.81 8.02
N ARG A 616 11.69 -14.26 7.84
CA ARG A 616 12.10 -15.63 8.20
C ARG A 616 12.35 -15.75 9.69
N LYS A 617 11.70 -16.73 10.33
CA LYS A 617 12.03 -17.14 11.69
C LYS A 617 13.37 -17.88 11.70
N ALA A 618 14.47 -17.13 11.77
CA ALA A 618 15.77 -17.70 12.08
C ALA A 618 15.77 -18.33 13.50
N ALA A 619 16.85 -19.01 13.90
CA ALA A 619 17.00 -19.63 15.22
C ALA A 619 17.23 -18.60 16.35
N LEU A 620 16.31 -17.63 16.45
CA LEU A 620 16.31 -16.51 17.37
C LEU A 620 15.74 -16.91 18.73
N ARG A 621 16.24 -16.28 19.80
CA ARG A 621 15.58 -16.28 21.12
C ARG A 621 14.36 -15.35 21.09
N ASP A 622 13.42 -15.54 22.02
CA ASP A 622 12.21 -14.69 22.17
C ASP A 622 12.49 -13.19 21.97
N ASP A 623 13.41 -12.61 22.75
CA ASP A 623 13.70 -11.17 22.71
C ASP A 623 14.20 -10.71 21.32
N GLN A 624 14.90 -11.59 20.59
CA GLN A 624 15.37 -11.31 19.23
C GLN A 624 14.23 -11.38 18.21
N LEU A 625 13.23 -12.25 18.42
CA LEU A 625 12.01 -12.27 17.61
C LEU A 625 11.18 -10.98 17.82
N PHE A 626 11.09 -10.46 19.05
CA PHE A 626 10.40 -9.20 19.33
C PHE A 626 11.11 -7.96 18.76
N MET A 627 12.46 -7.95 18.70
CA MET A 627 13.21 -6.94 17.95
C MET A 627 12.94 -7.02 16.44
N GLU A 628 12.86 -8.22 15.88
CA GLU A 628 12.60 -8.40 14.44
C GLU A 628 11.17 -7.95 14.04
N TYR A 629 10.16 -8.27 14.86
CA TYR A 629 8.82 -7.67 14.71
C TYR A 629 8.86 -6.14 14.83
N ALA A 630 9.68 -5.56 15.72
CA ALA A 630 9.70 -4.11 15.95
C ALA A 630 10.25 -3.37 14.72
N LYS A 631 11.38 -3.85 14.18
CA LYS A 631 11.94 -3.47 12.88
C LYS A 631 10.88 -3.49 11.77
N TYR A 632 10.17 -4.60 11.58
CA TYR A 632 9.18 -4.71 10.50
C TYR A 632 7.88 -3.92 10.73
N VAL A 633 7.44 -3.75 11.98
CA VAL A 633 6.34 -2.82 12.30
C VAL A 633 6.75 -1.37 12.05
N VAL A 634 8.00 -0.99 12.33
CA VAL A 634 8.50 0.36 11.97
C VAL A 634 8.57 0.54 10.45
N GLN A 635 8.96 -0.47 9.67
CA GLN A 635 8.85 -0.41 8.20
C GLN A 635 7.41 -0.22 7.72
N ALA A 636 6.45 -0.93 8.33
CA ALA A 636 5.02 -0.73 8.06
C ALA A 636 4.55 0.69 8.41
N VAL A 637 5.03 1.28 9.51
CA VAL A 637 4.74 2.69 9.86
C VAL A 637 5.41 3.66 8.89
N CYS A 638 6.63 3.40 8.43
CA CYS A 638 7.30 4.19 7.39
C CYS A 638 6.48 4.19 6.09
N HIS A 639 5.99 3.03 5.65
CA HIS A 639 5.08 2.93 4.50
C HIS A 639 3.81 3.75 4.71
N VAL A 640 3.14 3.62 5.86
CA VAL A 640 1.96 4.44 6.22
C VAL A 640 2.26 5.95 6.18
N VAL A 641 3.41 6.38 6.69
CA VAL A 641 3.86 7.79 6.69
C VAL A 641 4.15 8.32 5.28
N GLN A 642 4.65 7.47 4.38
CA GLN A 642 4.92 7.80 2.98
C GLN A 642 3.62 7.87 2.15
N THR A 643 2.79 6.83 2.25
CA THR A 643 1.52 6.70 1.54
C THR A 643 0.50 7.77 1.94
N PHE A 644 0.46 8.16 3.22
CA PHE A 644 -0.45 9.18 3.74
C PHE A 644 0.32 10.42 4.21
N ALA A 645 1.17 10.96 3.31
CA ALA A 645 1.97 12.15 3.56
C ALA A 645 1.11 13.35 3.99
N GLY A 646 1.55 14.09 5.02
CA GLY A 646 0.85 15.25 5.57
C GLY A 646 -0.25 14.93 6.60
N ILE A 647 -0.45 13.66 6.97
CA ILE A 647 -1.49 13.24 7.92
C ILE A 647 -0.90 12.90 9.31
N HIS A 648 -1.49 13.49 10.36
CA HIS A 648 -1.29 13.04 11.73
C HIS A 648 -2.14 11.80 12.04
N PHE A 649 -1.48 10.72 12.48
CA PHE A 649 -2.07 9.41 12.74
C PHE A 649 -2.62 9.26 14.17
N HIS A 650 -2.75 10.37 14.92
CA HIS A 650 -3.37 10.42 16.24
C HIS A 650 -4.74 9.73 16.21
N ARG A 651 -4.79 8.54 16.83
CA ARG A 651 -5.94 7.60 16.91
C ARG A 651 -6.47 7.08 15.58
N ARG A 652 -5.61 7.01 14.55
CA ARG A 652 -5.94 6.53 13.19
C ARG A 652 -5.24 5.26 12.77
N LEU A 653 -4.14 4.94 13.43
CA LEU A 653 -3.37 3.73 13.24
C LEU A 653 -3.53 2.84 14.48
N ALA A 654 -3.90 1.59 14.28
CA ALA A 654 -3.86 0.55 15.32
C ALA A 654 -2.83 -0.53 14.95
N ILE A 655 -2.08 -0.98 15.95
CA ILE A 655 -1.13 -2.08 15.88
C ILE A 655 -1.71 -3.19 16.77
N LEU A 656 -2.12 -4.30 16.17
CA LEU A 656 -2.90 -5.37 16.82
C LEU A 656 -2.06 -6.63 16.99
N VAL A 657 -1.92 -7.09 18.25
CA VAL A 657 -1.15 -8.27 18.64
C VAL A 657 -2.04 -9.43 19.12
N PRO A 658 -1.53 -10.68 19.23
CA PRO A 658 -2.37 -11.85 19.45
C PRO A 658 -2.98 -11.95 20.86
N ASN A 659 -2.28 -11.46 21.89
CA ASN A 659 -2.65 -11.58 23.31
C ASN A 659 -1.77 -10.66 24.19
N ASP A 660 -2.10 -10.56 25.49
CA ASP A 660 -1.40 -9.70 26.46
C ASP A 660 0.06 -10.10 26.74
N LEU A 661 0.40 -11.39 26.57
CA LEU A 661 1.78 -11.88 26.75
C LEU A 661 2.68 -11.38 25.60
N PHE A 662 2.18 -11.39 24.37
CA PHE A 662 2.86 -10.78 23.23
C PHE A 662 2.95 -9.27 23.42
N LEU A 663 1.86 -8.61 23.81
CA LEU A 663 1.79 -7.17 24.04
C LEU A 663 2.88 -6.71 25.03
N SER A 664 2.91 -7.34 26.21
CA SER A 664 3.83 -6.98 27.30
C SER A 664 5.32 -7.23 26.98
N LYS A 665 5.65 -8.26 26.19
CA LYS A 665 7.03 -8.47 25.68
C LYS A 665 7.39 -7.46 24.59
N PHE A 666 6.46 -7.16 23.69
CA PHE A 666 6.73 -6.39 22.48
C PHE A 666 6.78 -4.86 22.70
N GLU A 667 6.02 -4.34 23.67
CA GLU A 667 5.82 -2.90 23.88
C GLU A 667 7.12 -2.09 24.02
N ALA A 668 8.11 -2.64 24.73
CA ALA A 668 9.38 -1.96 24.99
C ALA A 668 10.22 -1.78 23.72
N HIS A 669 10.32 -2.83 22.89
CA HIS A 669 11.05 -2.80 21.62
C HIS A 669 10.37 -1.85 20.62
N LEU A 670 9.05 -1.96 20.46
CA LEU A 670 8.31 -1.10 19.54
C LEU A 670 8.39 0.39 19.90
N LYS A 671 8.34 0.75 21.20
CA LYS A 671 8.54 2.14 21.65
C LYS A 671 9.95 2.65 21.37
N HIS A 672 10.97 1.80 21.55
CA HIS A 672 12.36 2.15 21.28
C HIS A 672 12.54 2.51 19.80
N ASP A 673 12.18 1.59 18.90
CA ASP A 673 12.44 1.73 17.47
C ASP A 673 11.62 2.88 16.85
N LEU A 674 10.35 3.05 17.25
CA LEU A 674 9.55 4.20 16.83
C LEU A 674 10.18 5.54 17.24
N SER A 675 10.78 5.62 18.44
CA SER A 675 11.44 6.85 18.91
C SER A 675 12.73 7.16 18.13
N GLN A 676 13.47 6.13 17.71
CA GLN A 676 14.70 6.28 16.91
C GLN A 676 14.43 6.66 15.46
N TRP A 677 13.43 6.03 14.83
CA TRP A 677 13.11 6.25 13.41
C TRP A 677 12.29 7.52 13.16
N PHE A 678 11.54 8.00 14.15
CA PHE A 678 10.70 9.20 14.03
C PHE A 678 11.03 10.30 15.04
N PRO A 679 12.29 10.79 15.16
CA PRO A 679 12.70 11.78 16.16
C PRO A 679 12.05 13.16 15.99
N ARG A 680 11.24 13.36 14.93
CA ARG A 680 10.44 14.57 14.65
C ARG A 680 8.93 14.37 14.83
N ARG A 681 8.44 13.18 15.21
CA ARG A 681 7.03 12.87 15.51
C ARG A 681 6.94 12.11 16.83
N HIS A 682 6.39 12.72 17.87
CA HIS A 682 6.26 12.08 19.19
C HIS A 682 5.10 11.06 19.19
N PHE A 683 5.40 9.82 18.82
CA PHE A 683 4.44 8.71 18.86
C PHE A 683 4.31 8.13 20.27
N GLN A 684 3.09 8.15 20.82
CA GLN A 684 2.72 7.52 22.09
C GLN A 684 1.83 6.31 21.81
N LEU A 685 2.18 5.14 22.33
CA LEU A 685 1.30 3.96 22.28
C LEU A 685 0.21 4.07 23.37
N VAL A 686 -1.04 3.79 23.02
CA VAL A 686 -2.20 3.79 23.94
C VAL A 686 -3.16 2.64 23.64
N SER A 687 -3.91 2.17 24.63
CA SER A 687 -4.98 1.18 24.44
C SER A 687 -6.22 1.76 23.72
N PHE A 688 -7.06 0.90 23.13
CA PHE A 688 -8.38 1.31 22.61
C PHE A 688 -9.22 1.99 23.69
N LYS A 689 -9.16 1.47 24.92
CA LYS A 689 -9.80 1.98 26.13
C LYS A 689 -9.43 3.43 26.45
N GLU A 690 -8.18 3.81 26.23
CA GLU A 690 -7.69 5.17 26.44
C GLU A 690 -7.96 6.08 25.23
N SER A 691 -7.95 5.52 24.03
CA SER A 691 -8.30 6.22 22.78
C SER A 691 -9.78 6.62 22.73
N LEU A 692 -10.68 5.67 23.00
CA LEU A 692 -12.13 5.77 22.79
C LEU A 692 -12.90 6.44 23.94
N ARG A 693 -12.32 6.53 25.15
CA ARG A 693 -12.97 7.21 26.29
C ARG A 693 -13.16 8.72 26.10
N PHE A 694 -12.61 9.32 25.04
CA PHE A 694 -12.80 10.74 24.72
C PHE A 694 -14.07 10.95 23.89
N LEU A 695 -14.69 12.12 24.04
CA LEU A 695 -15.71 12.59 23.11
C LEU A 695 -15.10 12.88 21.71
N PRO A 696 -15.86 12.70 20.61
CA PRO A 696 -15.46 13.10 19.27
C PRO A 696 -15.07 14.59 19.18
N GLU A 697 -14.14 14.92 18.28
CA GLU A 697 -13.43 16.21 18.28
C GLU A 697 -14.36 17.42 18.14
N ARG A 698 -15.39 17.34 17.27
CA ARG A 698 -16.43 18.37 17.08
C ARG A 698 -17.30 18.64 18.32
N LEU A 699 -17.22 17.80 19.35
CA LEU A 699 -17.87 18.00 20.66
C LEU A 699 -16.91 18.50 21.75
N GLN A 700 -15.59 18.41 21.53
CA GLN A 700 -14.61 18.94 22.47
C GLN A 700 -14.48 20.48 22.35
N ARG A 701 -14.21 21.14 23.48
CA ARG A 701 -13.69 22.52 23.47
C ARG A 701 -12.17 22.44 23.34
N SER A 702 -11.65 22.78 22.17
CA SER A 702 -10.24 22.59 21.79
C SER A 702 -9.26 23.33 22.71
N SER A 703 -8.14 22.67 23.02
CA SER A 703 -6.92 23.29 23.57
C SER A 703 -5.79 23.13 22.56
N SER A 704 -5.06 24.20 22.31
CA SER A 704 -3.96 24.23 21.32
C SER A 704 -2.72 23.41 21.69
N GLN A 705 -2.76 22.70 22.83
CA GLN A 705 -1.62 21.97 23.41
C GLN A 705 -1.59 20.48 23.00
N ASP A 706 -2.72 19.88 22.64
CA ASP A 706 -2.81 18.45 22.28
C ASP A 706 -2.19 18.12 20.89
N LEU A 707 -1.68 19.13 20.17
CA LEU A 707 -1.21 19.02 18.77
C LEU A 707 0.26 18.56 18.61
N GLN A 708 0.99 18.30 19.70
CA GLN A 708 2.40 17.88 19.67
C GLN A 708 2.59 16.36 19.76
N GLU A 709 1.59 15.61 20.22
CA GLU A 709 1.70 14.17 20.53
C GLU A 709 0.73 13.34 19.68
N GLU A 710 1.24 12.31 19.00
CA GLU A 710 0.46 11.42 18.15
C GLU A 710 0.23 10.07 18.83
N ARG A 711 -1.02 9.79 19.18
CA ARG A 711 -1.39 8.56 19.90
C ARG A 711 -1.70 7.44 18.92
N LEU A 712 -0.82 6.45 18.83
CA LEU A 712 -1.05 5.24 18.05
C LEU A 712 -1.75 4.22 18.95
N VAL A 713 -2.77 3.53 18.44
CA VAL A 713 -3.41 2.46 19.21
C VAL A 713 -2.51 1.23 19.18
N PHE A 714 -2.24 0.64 20.34
CA PHE A 714 -1.50 -0.61 20.49
C PHE A 714 -2.24 -1.48 21.50
N ASP A 715 -2.82 -2.58 21.03
CA ASP A 715 -3.76 -3.39 21.81
C ASP A 715 -3.86 -4.81 21.24
N THR A 716 -4.58 -5.70 21.92
CA THR A 716 -4.84 -7.05 21.40
C THR A 716 -5.89 -7.04 20.29
N VAL A 717 -5.82 -8.01 19.38
CA VAL A 717 -6.84 -8.21 18.34
C VAL A 717 -8.22 -8.57 18.91
N ASP A 718 -8.28 -9.14 20.12
CA ASP A 718 -9.54 -9.48 20.81
C ASP A 718 -10.14 -8.26 21.54
N ALA A 719 -9.33 -7.26 21.94
CA ALA A 719 -9.83 -5.95 22.37
C ALA A 719 -10.43 -5.14 21.20
N ALA A 720 -10.10 -5.50 19.95
CA ALA A 720 -10.63 -4.90 18.74
C ALA A 720 -12.01 -5.44 18.29
N ASP A 721 -12.61 -6.39 19.01
CA ASP A 721 -13.95 -6.94 18.73
C ASP A 721 -14.98 -5.82 18.52
N GLY A 722 -15.70 -5.86 17.39
CA GLY A 722 -16.66 -4.83 16.94
C GLY A 722 -16.10 -3.42 16.68
N LEU A 723 -14.84 -3.13 16.99
CA LEU A 723 -14.20 -1.82 16.73
C LEU A 723 -13.82 -1.64 15.26
N GLU A 724 -13.34 -0.44 14.93
CA GLU A 724 -12.83 -0.07 13.62
C GLU A 724 -11.73 1.00 13.70
N GLN A 725 -10.88 1.03 12.68
CA GLN A 725 -9.74 1.94 12.61
C GLN A 725 -9.41 2.25 11.14
N MET A 726 -8.96 3.46 10.83
CA MET A 726 -8.59 3.85 9.47
C MET A 726 -7.50 2.94 8.87
N ILE A 727 -6.42 2.74 9.62
CA ILE A 727 -5.25 1.94 9.21
C ILE A 727 -4.93 0.94 10.31
N VAL A 728 -4.62 -0.31 9.94
CA VAL A 728 -4.34 -1.39 10.89
C VAL A 728 -3.10 -2.18 10.49
N VAL A 729 -2.21 -2.42 11.44
CA VAL A 729 -1.08 -3.35 11.33
C VAL A 729 -1.37 -4.57 12.20
N CYS A 730 -1.59 -5.72 11.60
CA CYS A 730 -1.73 -7.00 12.28
C CYS A 730 -0.33 -7.59 12.51
N VAL A 731 0.02 -7.94 13.75
CA VAL A 731 1.37 -8.38 14.12
C VAL A 731 1.34 -9.76 14.76
N GLY A 732 2.04 -10.73 14.18
CA GLY A 732 2.22 -12.08 14.73
C GLY A 732 0.92 -12.88 14.90
N LEU A 733 -0.13 -12.57 14.12
CA LEU A 733 -1.48 -13.16 14.27
C LEU A 733 -1.63 -14.58 13.70
N ASP A 734 -0.69 -15.07 12.89
CA ASP A 734 -0.74 -16.40 12.29
C ASP A 734 -0.16 -17.50 13.21
N ALA A 735 -0.56 -18.75 12.96
CA ALA A 735 -0.11 -19.95 13.65
C ALA A 735 -0.30 -21.19 12.74
N PRO A 736 0.41 -22.32 12.98
CA PRO A 736 0.27 -23.53 12.17
C PRO A 736 -1.17 -24.07 12.17
N SER A 737 -1.67 -24.46 11.00
CA SER A 737 -3.01 -25.04 10.86
C SER A 737 -3.12 -26.45 11.46
N GLY A 738 -4.20 -26.69 12.21
CA GLY A 738 -4.52 -27.99 12.82
C GLY A 738 -5.21 -27.91 14.19
N GLY A 739 -6.37 -28.58 14.33
CA GLY A 739 -7.12 -28.65 15.60
C GLY A 739 -7.90 -27.37 15.94
N GLU A 740 -8.33 -27.21 17.21
CA GLU A 740 -9.13 -26.04 17.63
C GLU A 740 -8.38 -24.70 17.54
N GLU A 741 -7.04 -24.71 17.55
CA GLU A 741 -6.22 -23.50 17.37
C GLU A 741 -6.41 -22.88 15.98
N ASP A 742 -6.76 -23.69 14.99
CA ASP A 742 -6.94 -23.29 13.59
C ASP A 742 -8.06 -22.25 13.43
N LEU A 743 -9.22 -22.52 14.03
CA LEU A 743 -10.39 -21.63 14.00
C LEU A 743 -10.14 -20.32 14.77
N LYS A 744 -9.34 -20.35 15.85
CA LYS A 744 -8.90 -19.16 16.59
C LYS A 744 -8.00 -18.29 15.72
N THR A 745 -7.02 -18.89 15.06
CA THR A 745 -6.06 -18.22 14.17
C THR A 745 -6.76 -17.56 12.98
N ARG A 746 -7.60 -18.33 12.27
CA ARG A 746 -8.48 -17.82 11.22
C ARG A 746 -9.34 -16.63 11.69
N ALA A 747 -9.98 -16.76 12.86
CA ALA A 747 -10.80 -15.69 13.42
C ALA A 747 -9.98 -14.43 13.74
N LYS A 748 -8.76 -14.56 14.29
CA LYS A 748 -7.87 -13.42 14.57
C LYS A 748 -7.44 -12.69 13.31
N LEU A 749 -7.03 -13.42 12.26
CA LEU A 749 -6.70 -12.83 10.96
C LEU A 749 -7.90 -12.12 10.32
N TYR A 750 -9.08 -12.76 10.33
CA TYR A 750 -10.31 -12.11 9.84
C TYR A 750 -10.66 -10.85 10.62
N LYS A 751 -10.66 -10.91 11.96
CA LYS A 751 -10.96 -9.76 12.83
C LYS A 751 -9.97 -8.62 12.57
N GLY A 752 -8.67 -8.88 12.65
CA GLY A 752 -7.60 -7.90 12.47
C GLY A 752 -7.70 -7.15 11.14
N ILE A 753 -7.70 -7.86 10.02
CA ILE A 753 -7.75 -7.26 8.67
C ILE A 753 -9.04 -6.45 8.49
N THR A 754 -10.19 -6.99 8.93
CA THR A 754 -11.47 -6.29 8.77
C THR A 754 -11.63 -5.05 9.66
N ARG A 755 -10.77 -4.82 10.67
CA ARG A 755 -10.82 -3.57 11.46
C ARG A 755 -10.50 -2.33 10.60
N ALA A 756 -9.70 -2.49 9.54
CA ALA A 756 -9.25 -1.42 8.67
C ALA A 756 -10.37 -0.81 7.81
N GLN A 757 -10.29 0.49 7.55
CA GLN A 757 -11.14 1.18 6.56
C GLN A 757 -10.39 1.48 5.24
N LEU A 758 -9.13 1.91 5.31
CA LEU A 758 -8.31 2.30 4.16
C LEU A 758 -7.24 1.28 3.78
N LEU A 759 -6.43 0.88 4.76
CA LEU A 759 -5.24 0.04 4.57
C LEU A 759 -5.10 -0.94 5.74
N ALA A 760 -4.99 -2.22 5.41
CA ALA A 760 -4.54 -3.26 6.33
C ALA A 760 -3.12 -3.68 5.94
N ILE A 761 -2.27 -3.85 6.94
CA ILE A 761 -0.90 -4.35 6.81
C ILE A 761 -0.77 -5.60 7.69
N VAL A 762 -0.05 -6.62 7.24
CA VAL A 762 0.28 -7.81 8.04
C VAL A 762 1.79 -7.93 8.18
N VAL A 763 2.26 -8.00 9.42
CA VAL A 763 3.65 -8.24 9.81
C VAL A 763 3.70 -9.58 10.56
N ASN A 764 4.34 -10.59 10.01
CA ASN A 764 4.36 -11.93 10.60
C ASN A 764 5.70 -12.61 10.32
N GLU A 765 6.10 -13.59 11.12
CA GLU A 765 7.13 -14.51 10.65
C GLU A 765 6.54 -15.50 9.63
N SER A 766 7.41 -16.13 8.85
CA SER A 766 7.09 -17.26 8.00
C SER A 766 6.77 -18.48 8.87
N ILE A 767 5.50 -18.88 8.90
CA ILE A 767 5.04 -20.06 9.64
C ILE A 767 4.72 -21.18 8.63
N PRO A 768 5.53 -22.25 8.54
CA PRO A 768 5.18 -23.44 7.78
C PRO A 768 3.87 -24.04 8.31
N GLY A 769 2.95 -24.34 7.41
CA GLY A 769 1.60 -24.76 7.78
C GLY A 769 0.64 -23.61 8.11
N GLY A 770 1.07 -22.35 8.13
CA GLY A 770 0.27 -21.20 8.57
C GLY A 770 -0.86 -20.78 7.62
N TRP A 771 -1.78 -19.94 8.11
CA TRP A 771 -2.89 -19.36 7.33
C TRP A 771 -2.43 -18.29 6.32
N LEU A 772 -1.23 -17.74 6.48
CA LEU A 772 -0.60 -16.77 5.57
C LEU A 772 0.35 -17.41 4.54
N GLU A 773 0.62 -18.72 4.63
CA GLU A 773 1.61 -19.43 3.78
C GLU A 773 1.35 -19.23 2.27
N PHE A 774 0.08 -19.16 1.86
CA PHE A 774 -0.32 -18.90 0.47
C PHE A 774 0.23 -17.60 -0.12
N LEU A 775 0.61 -16.61 0.70
CA LEU A 775 1.20 -15.35 0.24
C LEU A 775 2.61 -15.52 -0.33
N GLY A 776 3.27 -16.67 -0.11
CA GLY A 776 4.48 -17.03 -0.85
C GLY A 776 4.22 -17.36 -2.33
N ALA A 777 3.01 -17.85 -2.65
CA ALA A 777 2.56 -18.16 -4.00
C ALA A 777 1.87 -16.97 -4.71
N VAL A 778 1.71 -15.82 -4.05
CA VAL A 778 1.05 -14.63 -4.62
C VAL A 778 2.08 -13.61 -5.09
N LYS A 779 2.05 -13.27 -6.39
CA LYS A 779 2.84 -12.20 -7.01
C LYS A 779 2.00 -10.92 -7.12
N PHE A 780 2.46 -9.83 -6.52
CA PHE A 780 1.77 -8.54 -6.64
C PHE A 780 1.85 -7.98 -8.07
N GLU A 781 0.72 -7.49 -8.59
CA GLU A 781 0.62 -6.80 -9.87
C GLU A 781 0.04 -5.39 -9.71
N HIS A 782 0.68 -4.41 -10.34
CA HIS A 782 0.27 -3.00 -10.27
C HIS A 782 -0.89 -2.72 -11.23
N GLY A 783 -2.03 -2.27 -10.70
CA GLY A 783 -3.18 -1.89 -11.53
C GLY A 783 -4.45 -1.56 -10.74
N GLN A 784 -5.55 -1.36 -11.47
CA GLN A 784 -6.91 -1.33 -10.93
C GLN A 784 -7.32 -2.72 -10.42
N LEU A 785 -8.31 -2.81 -9.53
CA LEU A 785 -8.79 -4.09 -9.04
C LEU A 785 -9.52 -4.85 -10.17
N ARG A 786 -9.00 -6.03 -10.52
CA ARG A 786 -9.63 -6.90 -11.54
C ARG A 786 -11.04 -7.30 -11.12
N ALA A 787 -11.98 -7.34 -12.07
CA ALA A 787 -13.39 -7.68 -11.80
C ALA A 787 -13.56 -9.08 -11.17
N GLU A 788 -12.71 -10.02 -11.54
CA GLU A 788 -12.66 -11.37 -10.96
C GLU A 788 -12.20 -11.35 -9.49
N GLU A 789 -11.16 -10.57 -9.17
CA GLU A 789 -10.64 -10.38 -7.79
C GLU A 789 -11.53 -9.50 -6.91
N ALA A 790 -12.42 -8.72 -7.53
CA ALA A 790 -13.46 -7.97 -6.83
C ALA A 790 -14.58 -8.90 -6.29
N THR A 791 -14.64 -10.17 -6.74
CA THR A 791 -15.43 -11.20 -6.06
C THR A 791 -14.63 -11.80 -4.89
N PRO A 792 -15.21 -11.98 -3.69
CA PRO A 792 -14.45 -12.42 -2.51
C PRO A 792 -13.84 -13.84 -2.55
N GLN A 793 -13.97 -14.59 -3.65
CA GLN A 793 -13.80 -16.07 -3.64
C GLN A 793 -12.87 -16.62 -4.74
N SER A 794 -12.33 -15.80 -5.63
CA SER A 794 -11.60 -16.27 -6.83
C SER A 794 -10.10 -16.57 -6.58
N SER A 795 -9.24 -15.55 -6.63
CA SER A 795 -7.78 -15.73 -6.71
C SER A 795 -7.15 -16.31 -5.43
N VAL A 796 -7.61 -15.88 -4.25
CA VAL A 796 -7.03 -16.35 -2.98
C VAL A 796 -7.47 -17.77 -2.62
N ALA A 797 -8.66 -18.21 -3.07
CA ALA A 797 -9.08 -19.60 -2.89
C ALA A 797 -8.20 -20.55 -3.72
N ALA A 798 -7.92 -20.21 -4.98
CA ALA A 798 -7.00 -20.95 -5.84
C ALA A 798 -5.59 -21.04 -5.22
N ALA A 799 -5.05 -19.92 -4.71
CA ALA A 799 -3.75 -19.91 -4.05
C ALA A 799 -3.67 -20.85 -2.84
N LYS A 800 -4.76 -20.95 -2.04
CA LYS A 800 -4.83 -21.89 -0.91
C LYS A 800 -5.00 -23.34 -1.35
N MET A 801 -5.81 -23.61 -2.37
CA MET A 801 -6.00 -24.96 -2.90
C MET A 801 -4.71 -25.53 -3.50
N ASN A 802 -3.90 -24.71 -4.19
CA ASN A 802 -2.59 -25.13 -4.71
C ASN A 802 -1.63 -25.51 -3.57
N VAL A 803 -1.53 -24.69 -2.52
CA VAL A 803 -0.70 -25.01 -1.34
C VAL A 803 -1.17 -26.29 -0.63
N GLU A 804 -2.48 -26.51 -0.49
CA GLU A 804 -2.99 -27.75 0.11
C GLU A 804 -2.76 -28.99 -0.77
N ALA A 805 -2.78 -28.83 -2.11
CA ALA A 805 -2.43 -29.89 -3.05
C ALA A 805 -0.93 -30.26 -2.96
N GLN A 806 -0.04 -29.27 -2.96
CA GLN A 806 1.41 -29.45 -2.77
C GLN A 806 1.71 -30.22 -1.47
N ARG A 807 1.10 -29.82 -0.34
CA ARG A 807 1.26 -30.52 0.95
C ARG A 807 0.83 -32.00 0.86
N LYS A 808 -0.27 -32.29 0.16
CA LYS A 808 -0.76 -33.68 -0.03
C LYS A 808 0.20 -34.50 -0.89
N ALA A 809 0.65 -33.97 -2.03
CA ALA A 809 1.63 -34.62 -2.90
C ALA A 809 2.93 -34.95 -2.16
N GLN A 810 3.44 -34.02 -1.34
CA GLN A 810 4.62 -34.25 -0.49
C GLN A 810 4.40 -35.37 0.54
N SER A 811 3.18 -35.53 1.07
CA SER A 811 2.84 -36.52 2.10
C SER A 811 2.66 -37.97 1.60
N GLU A 812 2.46 -38.18 0.30
CA GLU A 812 2.11 -39.51 -0.27
C GLU A 812 3.30 -40.25 -0.93
N SER A 813 4.51 -39.72 -0.86
CA SER A 813 5.71 -40.37 -1.43
C SER A 813 6.22 -41.57 -0.60
N PRO A 814 6.88 -42.59 -1.21
CA PRO A 814 6.78 -43.95 -0.70
C PRO A 814 7.56 -44.29 0.58
N LYS A 815 6.92 -45.08 1.45
CA LYS A 815 7.54 -45.71 2.64
C LYS A 815 8.73 -46.60 2.25
N LYS A 816 9.97 -46.14 2.48
CA LYS A 816 11.14 -47.03 2.52
C LYS A 816 11.00 -48.02 3.68
N GLN A 817 11.50 -49.24 3.48
CA GLN A 817 11.32 -50.36 4.40
C GLN A 817 11.82 -50.04 5.80
N ARG A 818 10.93 -50.12 6.80
CA ARG A 818 11.32 -50.17 8.21
C ARG A 818 11.52 -51.64 8.57
N VAL A 819 12.72 -52.01 8.98
CA VAL A 819 13.01 -53.36 9.50
C VAL A 819 12.13 -53.61 10.72
N GLU A 820 11.43 -54.74 10.72
CA GLU A 820 10.63 -55.17 11.86
C GLU A 820 11.57 -55.62 13.00
N VAL A 821 11.42 -54.98 14.15
CA VAL A 821 11.92 -55.45 15.44
C VAL A 821 10.70 -55.46 16.36
N GLU A 822 10.28 -56.64 16.78
CA GLU A 822 9.10 -56.82 17.63
C GLU A 822 9.29 -56.18 19.01
N PRO A 823 8.29 -55.44 19.53
CA PRO A 823 8.11 -55.26 20.95
C PRO A 823 7.21 -56.38 21.50
N GLU A 824 7.70 -57.15 22.49
CA GLU A 824 6.88 -58.13 23.20
C GLU A 824 5.66 -57.46 23.87
N ALA A 825 4.46 -58.02 23.65
CA ALA A 825 3.24 -57.64 24.35
C ALA A 825 2.58 -58.88 24.97
N VAL A 826 2.35 -58.82 26.29
CA VAL A 826 1.91 -59.97 27.09
C VAL A 826 0.42 -60.27 26.90
N ARG A 827 0.08 -61.57 26.92
CA ARG A 827 -1.29 -62.11 26.76
C ARG A 827 -2.26 -61.64 27.84
N VAL A 828 -3.51 -61.44 27.43
CA VAL A 828 -4.73 -61.75 28.22
C VAL A 828 -5.69 -62.50 27.27
N GLU A 829 -6.49 -63.43 27.79
CA GLU A 829 -7.14 -64.50 27.00
C GLU A 829 -8.65 -64.29 26.73
N HIS A 830 -9.12 -64.89 25.62
CA HIS A 830 -10.45 -65.49 25.28
C HIS A 830 -11.76 -65.01 25.97
N VAL A 831 -12.93 -65.02 25.31
CA VAL A 831 -13.66 -66.19 24.74
C VAL A 831 -14.58 -65.81 23.54
N GLU A 832 -15.01 -66.86 22.82
CA GLU A 832 -15.88 -67.00 21.62
C GLU A 832 -17.28 -66.32 21.72
N GLU A 833 -18.16 -66.17 20.70
CA GLU A 833 -18.62 -67.00 19.54
C GLU A 833 -19.26 -66.14 18.39
N LYS A 834 -19.72 -66.60 17.20
CA LYS A 834 -19.37 -67.71 16.23
C LYS A 834 -20.38 -67.74 15.03
N THR A 835 -19.94 -67.92 13.76
CA THR A 835 -20.73 -68.34 12.53
C THR A 835 -21.87 -67.43 11.96
N LEU A 836 -22.36 -67.46 10.69
CA LEU A 836 -22.17 -68.18 9.38
C LEU A 836 -22.19 -67.12 8.22
N LEU A 837 -21.55 -67.22 7.02
CA LEU A 837 -21.79 -68.06 5.80
C LEU A 837 -23.20 -67.85 5.15
N GLU A 838 -23.45 -67.78 3.83
CA GLU A 838 -22.80 -68.23 2.56
C GLU A 838 -23.16 -67.28 1.36
N THR A 839 -22.32 -67.02 0.33
CA THR A 839 -22.26 -67.55 -1.08
C THR A 839 -23.59 -67.62 -1.88
N ALA A 840 -23.71 -67.52 -3.22
CA ALA A 840 -22.79 -67.58 -4.39
C ALA A 840 -23.43 -66.83 -5.62
N GLU A 841 -22.71 -66.24 -6.60
CA GLU A 841 -22.16 -66.77 -7.90
C GLU A 841 -22.74 -66.04 -9.15
N ASP A 842 -22.15 -66.33 -10.33
CA ASP A 842 -22.17 -65.62 -11.65
C ASP A 842 -23.07 -66.37 -12.69
N PRO A 843 -23.05 -66.20 -14.06
CA PRO A 843 -22.55 -65.15 -14.97
C PRO A 843 -23.44 -64.78 -16.22
N GLU A 844 -22.88 -63.95 -17.11
CA GLU A 844 -22.95 -63.99 -18.61
C GLU A 844 -24.00 -63.24 -19.49
N GLU A 845 -23.61 -63.05 -20.77
CA GLU A 845 -24.20 -62.26 -21.88
C GLU A 845 -25.07 -63.18 -22.83
N PRO A 846 -25.49 -62.91 -24.12
CA PRO A 846 -25.19 -61.82 -25.09
C PRO A 846 -26.33 -61.26 -26.03
N ARG A 847 -26.12 -60.06 -26.60
CA ARG A 847 -26.38 -59.59 -28.01
C ARG A 847 -27.73 -59.83 -28.79
N LYS A 848 -28.43 -58.75 -29.24
CA LYS A 848 -28.63 -58.29 -30.68
C LYS A 848 -29.76 -57.24 -30.94
N ARG A 849 -29.68 -56.55 -32.11
CA ARG A 849 -30.63 -55.60 -32.79
C ARG A 849 -31.57 -56.35 -33.78
N PRO A 850 -32.54 -55.77 -34.57
CA PRO A 850 -32.88 -54.36 -34.96
C PRO A 850 -34.43 -54.05 -34.89
N ALA A 851 -35.15 -53.16 -35.64
CA ALA A 851 -34.91 -52.26 -36.79
C ALA A 851 -35.94 -51.10 -37.01
N ALA A 852 -35.46 -49.94 -37.50
CA ALA A 852 -35.91 -49.09 -38.63
C ALA A 852 -37.35 -48.48 -38.86
N ALA A 853 -37.32 -47.29 -39.49
CA ALA A 853 -38.23 -46.67 -40.49
C ALA A 853 -39.42 -45.75 -40.09
N VAL A 854 -39.92 -44.77 -40.90
CA VAL A 854 -39.39 -43.72 -41.86
C VAL A 854 -40.56 -42.71 -42.11
N ARG A 855 -40.27 -41.43 -42.46
CA ARG A 855 -41.06 -40.37 -43.18
C ARG A 855 -41.20 -39.02 -42.44
N GLU A 856 -40.79 -37.84 -42.94
CA GLU A 856 -41.07 -37.08 -44.22
C GLU A 856 -42.41 -36.29 -44.14
N THR A 857 -42.55 -35.01 -44.56
CA THR A 857 -41.78 -34.09 -45.45
C THR A 857 -41.85 -32.59 -45.05
N ASP A 858 -40.86 -31.78 -45.47
CA ASP A 858 -40.89 -30.39 -46.03
C ASP A 858 -41.72 -29.22 -45.44
N THR A 859 -41.36 -27.92 -45.50
CA THR A 859 -40.13 -27.07 -45.61
C THR A 859 -40.56 -25.59 -45.30
N LYS A 860 -39.85 -24.44 -45.41
CA LYS A 860 -38.51 -24.00 -45.92
C LYS A 860 -38.18 -22.57 -45.39
N SER A 861 -36.90 -22.25 -45.16
CA SER A 861 -36.31 -20.88 -44.98
C SER A 861 -36.79 -20.02 -43.79
N SER A 862 -35.96 -19.14 -43.17
CA SER A 862 -34.53 -18.85 -43.38
C SER A 862 -33.85 -18.12 -42.20
N VAL A 863 -32.52 -18.32 -42.07
CA VAL A 863 -31.50 -17.36 -41.56
C VAL A 863 -31.23 -17.23 -40.04
N LEU A 864 -30.00 -17.66 -39.70
CA LEU A 864 -29.03 -17.23 -38.66
C LEU A 864 -29.15 -17.59 -37.16
N GLN A 865 -27.97 -17.99 -36.67
CA GLN A 865 -27.41 -17.95 -35.30
C GLN A 865 -28.01 -18.87 -34.22
N HIS A 866 -27.19 -19.85 -33.81
CA HIS A 866 -27.42 -20.75 -32.69
C HIS A 866 -26.34 -20.53 -31.61
N THR A 867 -26.75 -20.60 -30.34
CA THR A 867 -25.88 -20.66 -29.16
C THR A 867 -25.64 -22.10 -28.68
N GLU A 868 -24.54 -22.25 -27.93
CA GLU A 868 -24.35 -23.13 -26.76
C GLU A 868 -24.42 -24.68 -26.85
N HIS A 869 -23.35 -25.29 -26.31
CA HIS A 869 -23.29 -26.50 -25.44
C HIS A 869 -23.97 -27.82 -25.90
N GLN A 870 -23.30 -28.98 -25.80
CA GLN A 870 -23.00 -29.64 -24.51
C GLN A 870 -21.79 -30.61 -24.53
N GLN A 871 -21.38 -30.99 -23.30
CA GLN A 871 -20.43 -32.05 -22.89
C GLN A 871 -20.92 -33.49 -23.26
N PRO A 872 -20.13 -34.62 -23.13
CA PRO A 872 -19.22 -34.89 -22.00
C PRO A 872 -17.97 -35.82 -22.14
N ALA A 873 -17.08 -35.67 -21.14
CA ALA A 873 -16.25 -36.65 -20.41
C ALA A 873 -15.38 -37.74 -21.12
N GLY A 874 -14.08 -37.80 -20.76
CA GLY A 874 -13.14 -38.84 -21.26
C GLY A 874 -11.75 -38.96 -20.59
N ARG A 875 -11.69 -39.13 -19.25
CA ARG A 875 -10.54 -39.58 -18.39
C ARG A 875 -9.12 -39.77 -19.01
N GLY A 876 -8.09 -39.19 -18.38
CA GLY A 876 -6.71 -39.72 -18.45
C GLY A 876 -5.61 -38.86 -17.81
N ARG A 877 -5.14 -39.21 -16.59
CA ARG A 877 -4.01 -38.54 -15.91
C ARG A 877 -2.65 -38.94 -16.50
N LYS A 878 -1.73 -37.97 -16.62
CA LYS A 878 -0.47 -37.94 -15.84
C LYS A 878 0.05 -36.50 -15.75
N SER A 879 1.00 -36.26 -14.84
CA SER A 879 1.33 -34.96 -14.26
C SER A 879 2.84 -34.74 -14.20
N ASP A 880 3.27 -33.50 -14.49
CA ASP A 880 4.51 -32.92 -14.00
C ASP A 880 4.18 -31.51 -13.51
N GLU A 881 4.37 -31.25 -12.21
CA GLU A 881 3.96 -29.99 -11.56
C GLU A 881 5.12 -28.98 -11.56
N LYS A 882 4.83 -27.74 -11.98
CA LYS A 882 5.64 -26.55 -11.68
C LYS A 882 4.76 -25.50 -11.04
N ASP A 883 5.21 -24.94 -9.93
CA ASP A 883 4.41 -24.05 -9.09
C ASP A 883 4.26 -22.65 -9.69
N GLU A 884 3.20 -22.43 -10.45
CA GLU A 884 2.84 -21.13 -11.02
C GLU A 884 2.41 -20.14 -9.92
N LYS A 885 3.21 -19.07 -9.72
CA LYS A 885 2.85 -17.94 -8.83
C LYS A 885 1.62 -17.21 -9.36
N ILE A 886 0.54 -17.18 -8.58
CA ILE A 886 -0.71 -16.50 -8.96
C ILE A 886 -0.53 -14.98 -8.86
N ALA A 887 -0.80 -14.27 -9.95
CA ALA A 887 -0.78 -12.81 -9.97
C ALA A 887 -2.03 -12.22 -9.28
N SER A 888 -1.84 -11.23 -8.40
CA SER A 888 -2.93 -10.55 -7.69
C SER A 888 -2.72 -9.05 -7.55
N SER A 889 -3.81 -8.30 -7.70
CA SER A 889 -3.87 -6.85 -7.44
C SER A 889 -4.37 -6.53 -6.02
N VAL A 890 -4.63 -7.54 -5.17
CA VAL A 890 -5.19 -7.39 -3.81
C VAL A 890 -4.11 -7.31 -2.73
N TRP A 891 -3.07 -8.14 -2.83
CA TRP A 891 -2.00 -8.26 -1.83
C TRP A 891 -0.66 -7.76 -2.38
N ASP A 892 -0.04 -6.80 -1.71
CA ASP A 892 1.34 -6.39 -1.98
C ASP A 892 2.30 -7.26 -1.15
N THR A 893 2.89 -8.25 -1.83
CA THR A 893 3.87 -9.21 -1.31
C THR A 893 5.33 -8.83 -1.57
N THR A 894 5.60 -7.63 -2.10
CA THR A 894 6.96 -7.19 -2.52
C THR A 894 7.92 -6.92 -1.38
N SER A 895 7.48 -6.98 -0.12
CA SER A 895 8.31 -6.80 1.07
C SER A 895 8.36 -8.06 1.97
N ASN A 896 8.04 -9.23 1.40
CA ASN A 896 8.16 -10.51 2.08
C ASN A 896 9.51 -11.16 1.78
N GLU A 897 10.27 -11.53 2.81
CA GLU A 897 11.43 -12.44 2.69
C GLU A 897 11.03 -13.85 2.22
N VAL A 898 9.72 -14.12 2.12
CA VAL A 898 9.15 -15.39 1.64
C VAL A 898 8.73 -15.35 0.17
N SER A 899 8.30 -14.20 -0.38
CA SER A 899 8.12 -14.08 -1.85
C SER A 899 9.48 -14.20 -2.55
N ALA A 900 10.49 -13.61 -1.92
CA ALA A 900 11.90 -13.82 -2.22
C ALA A 900 12.34 -15.30 -2.12
N ARG A 901 11.64 -16.22 -1.44
CA ARG A 901 12.12 -17.61 -1.30
C ARG A 901 11.84 -18.53 -2.49
N LEU A 902 10.91 -18.16 -3.39
CA LEU A 902 10.78 -18.78 -4.70
C LEU A 902 11.69 -18.13 -5.75
N ASP A 903 12.14 -16.89 -5.51
CA ASP A 903 13.07 -16.20 -6.41
C ASP A 903 14.54 -16.45 -6.00
N GLU A 904 14.83 -16.68 -4.70
CA GLU A 904 16.11 -17.17 -4.12
C GLU A 904 16.26 -18.70 -4.26
N LEU A 905 15.29 -19.40 -4.84
CA LEU A 905 15.57 -20.69 -5.49
C LEU A 905 16.34 -20.50 -6.82
N LYS A 906 16.43 -19.27 -7.35
CA LYS A 906 17.69 -18.79 -7.94
C LYS A 906 18.63 -18.40 -6.79
N LEU A 907 19.36 -19.39 -6.27
CA LEU A 907 20.55 -19.12 -5.48
C LEU A 907 21.49 -18.25 -6.34
N ASN A 908 21.99 -17.16 -5.76
CA ASN A 908 23.01 -16.32 -6.37
C ASN A 908 24.36 -17.07 -6.24
N PRO A 909 24.90 -17.76 -7.25
CA PRO A 909 25.96 -18.76 -7.02
C PRO A 909 27.35 -18.16 -6.77
N PHE A 910 27.46 -16.83 -6.83
CA PHE A 910 28.71 -16.08 -6.95
C PHE A 910 29.47 -15.84 -5.64
N GLU A 911 29.06 -16.47 -4.54
CA GLU A 911 29.84 -16.47 -3.30
C GLU A 911 30.52 -17.83 -3.08
N ILE A 912 31.74 -17.93 -3.60
CA ILE A 912 32.73 -18.93 -3.15
C ILE A 912 32.81 -18.85 -1.62
N ASN A 913 32.47 -19.97 -0.96
CA ASN A 913 32.48 -20.09 0.48
C ASN A 913 33.94 -20.06 0.99
N PRO A 914 34.35 -19.09 1.84
CA PRO A 914 35.71 -19.03 2.36
C PRO A 914 36.12 -20.26 3.19
N ASP A 915 35.17 -20.95 3.82
CA ASP A 915 35.44 -22.10 4.70
C ASP A 915 35.50 -23.45 3.96
N ALA A 916 35.14 -23.48 2.67
CA ALA A 916 35.19 -24.71 1.86
C ALA A 916 36.63 -25.10 1.51
N LYS A 917 36.89 -26.40 1.37
CA LYS A 917 38.22 -26.94 0.94
C LYS A 917 38.27 -27.37 -0.52
N HIS A 918 37.11 -27.47 -1.15
CA HIS A 918 36.91 -27.98 -2.50
C HIS A 918 36.03 -27.00 -3.27
N CYS A 919 36.26 -26.84 -4.57
CA CYS A 919 35.43 -26.04 -5.45
C CYS A 919 35.13 -26.82 -6.73
N VAL A 920 33.85 -26.98 -7.10
CA VAL A 920 33.47 -27.49 -8.42
C VAL A 920 33.48 -26.33 -9.41
N VAL A 921 34.39 -26.41 -10.37
CA VAL A 921 34.69 -25.33 -11.33
C VAL A 921 34.25 -25.61 -12.75
N SER A 922 33.85 -26.84 -13.07
CA SER A 922 33.21 -27.16 -14.34
C SER A 922 32.35 -28.42 -14.20
N PHE A 923 31.08 -28.34 -14.60
CA PHE A 923 30.11 -29.42 -14.43
C PHE A 923 29.27 -29.70 -15.69
N PRO A 924 29.02 -30.97 -16.07
CA PRO A 924 28.26 -31.29 -17.26
C PRO A 924 26.76 -31.09 -17.02
N LEU A 925 26.25 -29.89 -17.34
CA LEU A 925 24.84 -29.46 -17.17
C LEU A 925 23.78 -30.40 -17.78
N LYS A 926 24.16 -31.35 -18.65
CA LYS A 926 23.34 -32.50 -19.05
C LYS A 926 22.80 -33.31 -17.85
N TYR A 927 23.50 -33.30 -16.73
CA TYR A 927 23.12 -33.97 -15.48
C TYR A 927 22.63 -32.96 -14.43
N SER A 928 21.67 -32.11 -14.80
CA SER A 928 21.06 -31.09 -13.94
C SER A 928 20.63 -31.62 -12.58
N ASP A 929 20.21 -32.88 -12.48
CA ASP A 929 19.66 -33.47 -11.26
C ASP A 929 20.76 -33.92 -10.28
N LEU A 930 22.02 -34.01 -10.74
CA LEU A 930 23.20 -34.10 -9.88
C LEU A 930 23.62 -32.71 -9.41
N TRP A 931 23.61 -31.72 -10.32
CA TRP A 931 23.93 -30.33 -10.02
C TRP A 931 22.98 -29.72 -8.97
N ASN A 932 21.66 -29.88 -9.15
CA ASN A 932 20.64 -29.37 -8.22
C ASN A 932 20.75 -30.03 -6.83
N ARG A 933 21.13 -31.31 -6.76
CA ARG A 933 21.47 -31.99 -5.49
C ARG A 933 22.69 -31.35 -4.82
N LEU A 934 23.74 -31.07 -5.58
CA LEU A 934 24.96 -30.42 -5.08
C LEU A 934 24.67 -29.03 -4.49
N VAL A 935 23.99 -28.18 -5.27
CA VAL A 935 23.56 -26.82 -4.87
C VAL A 935 22.69 -26.84 -3.61
N SER A 936 21.83 -27.85 -3.45
CA SER A 936 21.02 -28.04 -2.24
C SER A 936 21.86 -28.50 -1.03
N SER A 937 22.95 -29.23 -1.26
CA SER A 937 23.80 -29.79 -0.19
C SER A 937 24.83 -28.80 0.38
N SER A 938 25.37 -27.92 -0.46
CA SER A 938 26.31 -26.85 -0.04
C SER A 938 25.60 -25.79 0.80
N THR A 939 24.35 -25.47 0.45
CA THR A 939 23.53 -24.44 1.11
C THR A 939 22.79 -24.93 2.36
N GLY A 940 22.68 -26.25 2.56
CA GLY A 940 22.09 -26.88 3.75
C GLY A 940 22.91 -26.75 5.05
N GLY A 941 23.85 -25.81 5.14
CA GLY A 941 24.66 -25.56 6.35
C GLY A 941 25.84 -26.51 6.57
N SER A 942 26.23 -27.31 5.57
CA SER A 942 27.41 -28.18 5.64
C SER A 942 28.72 -27.48 5.22
N GLY A 943 28.63 -26.47 4.33
CA GLY A 943 29.74 -25.63 3.88
C GLY A 943 30.88 -26.34 3.11
N ALA A 944 30.78 -27.64 2.85
CA ALA A 944 31.95 -28.45 2.48
C ALA A 944 32.60 -28.10 1.13
N VAL A 945 31.82 -27.59 0.17
CA VAL A 945 32.22 -27.40 -1.24
C VAL A 945 31.67 -26.08 -1.80
N SER A 946 32.53 -25.29 -2.44
CA SER A 946 32.19 -24.10 -3.24
C SER A 946 31.77 -24.47 -4.66
N LEU A 947 30.98 -23.62 -5.32
CA LEU A 947 30.56 -23.79 -6.72
C LEU A 947 30.94 -22.54 -7.51
N ALA A 948 31.63 -22.69 -8.64
CA ALA A 948 32.04 -21.57 -9.49
C ALA A 948 31.29 -21.48 -10.84
N GLU A 949 30.62 -22.56 -11.25
CA GLU A 949 29.78 -22.66 -12.46
C GLU A 949 28.73 -21.53 -12.54
N VAL A 950 28.61 -20.87 -13.68
CA VAL A 950 27.69 -19.71 -13.88
C VAL A 950 26.64 -20.02 -14.94
N VAL A 951 25.37 -20.02 -14.54
CA VAL A 951 24.22 -20.13 -15.44
C VAL A 951 23.50 -18.78 -15.52
N ALA A 952 23.72 -18.05 -16.62
CA ALA A 952 23.03 -16.80 -16.90
C ALA A 952 21.57 -17.08 -17.31
N THR A 953 20.60 -16.82 -16.42
CA THR A 953 19.18 -17.18 -16.64
C THR A 953 18.29 -16.02 -17.10
N ASP A 954 18.75 -14.79 -17.00
CA ASP A 954 18.11 -13.59 -17.56
C ASP A 954 19.13 -12.43 -17.62
N ARG A 955 18.71 -11.29 -18.16
CA ARG A 955 19.59 -10.13 -18.39
C ARG A 955 20.22 -9.56 -17.11
N SER A 956 19.64 -9.76 -15.93
CA SER A 956 20.24 -9.33 -14.65
C SER A 956 21.37 -10.26 -14.21
N PHE A 957 21.30 -11.56 -14.53
CA PHE A 957 22.36 -12.56 -14.34
C PHE A 957 23.34 -12.61 -15.53
N GLY A 958 23.52 -11.50 -16.25
CA GLY A 958 24.51 -11.37 -17.33
C GLY A 958 24.11 -11.97 -18.69
N LEU A 959 22.88 -12.46 -18.88
CA LEU A 959 22.47 -13.00 -20.18
C LEU A 959 22.45 -11.89 -21.24
N GLY A 960 23.12 -12.13 -22.37
CA GLY A 960 23.33 -11.13 -23.42
C GLY A 960 24.37 -10.04 -23.09
N GLN A 961 24.99 -10.09 -21.90
CA GLN A 961 26.03 -9.13 -21.51
C GLN A 961 27.43 -9.61 -21.91
N HIS A 962 28.33 -8.67 -22.18
CA HIS A 962 29.70 -8.95 -22.60
C HIS A 962 30.70 -8.50 -21.52
N GLY A 963 31.34 -9.47 -20.87
CA GLY A 963 32.42 -9.21 -19.91
C GLY A 963 33.69 -8.68 -20.57
N LEU A 964 34.45 -7.85 -19.87
CA LEU A 964 35.64 -7.18 -20.41
C LEU A 964 36.81 -8.16 -20.47
N ASN A 965 37.55 -8.18 -21.59
CA ASN A 965 38.78 -8.95 -21.68
C ASN A 965 39.99 -8.06 -21.34
N PRO A 966 40.58 -8.11 -20.12
CA PRO A 966 41.78 -7.37 -19.76
C PRO A 966 43.01 -7.73 -20.60
N GLU A 967 43.05 -8.89 -21.27
CA GLU A 967 44.13 -9.26 -22.21
C GLU A 967 44.03 -8.50 -23.54
N THR A 968 42.83 -8.03 -23.91
CA THR A 968 42.58 -7.26 -25.14
C THR A 968 41.74 -6.01 -24.83
N PRO A 969 42.33 -4.94 -24.27
CA PRO A 969 41.60 -3.77 -23.81
C PRO A 969 40.70 -3.14 -24.88
N GLY A 970 39.43 -2.94 -24.55
CA GLY A 970 38.40 -2.43 -25.47
C GLY A 970 37.60 -3.52 -26.21
N GLU A 971 37.96 -4.79 -26.05
CA GLU A 971 37.19 -5.94 -26.54
C GLU A 971 36.75 -6.87 -25.39
N CYS A 972 35.86 -7.81 -25.70
CA CYS A 972 35.29 -8.75 -24.74
C CYS A 972 35.68 -10.19 -25.04
N TRP A 973 35.50 -11.08 -24.06
CA TRP A 973 35.88 -12.49 -24.14
C TRP A 973 35.28 -13.25 -25.33
N CYS A 974 34.21 -12.74 -25.96
CA CYS A 974 33.64 -13.35 -27.16
C CYS A 974 34.66 -13.57 -28.29
N GLN A 975 35.66 -12.70 -28.49
CA GLN A 975 36.64 -12.88 -29.57
C GLN A 975 37.59 -14.07 -29.35
N THR A 976 37.76 -14.49 -28.10
CA THR A 976 38.62 -15.62 -27.71
C THR A 976 37.80 -16.90 -27.56
N ILE A 977 36.59 -16.78 -26.98
CA ILE A 977 35.73 -17.92 -26.62
C ILE A 977 34.78 -18.32 -27.76
N TYR A 978 34.64 -17.53 -28.83
CA TYR A 978 33.83 -17.90 -30.00
C TYR A 978 34.47 -17.43 -31.33
N PRO A 979 34.35 -18.22 -32.42
CA PRO A 979 34.58 -17.71 -33.76
C PRO A 979 33.51 -16.67 -34.14
N PRO A 980 33.74 -15.80 -35.14
CA PRO A 980 32.74 -14.86 -35.64
C PRO A 980 31.46 -15.59 -36.10
N LEU A 981 30.33 -15.31 -35.45
CA LEU A 981 29.12 -16.11 -35.60
C LEU A 981 28.34 -15.75 -36.90
N PRO A 982 27.52 -16.68 -37.42
CA PRO A 982 26.59 -16.40 -38.51
C PRO A 982 25.32 -15.69 -38.01
N ALA A 983 24.68 -14.91 -38.88
CA ALA A 983 23.43 -14.18 -38.56
C ALA A 983 22.26 -15.08 -38.14
N SER A 984 22.22 -16.35 -38.56
CA SER A 984 21.26 -17.34 -38.06
C SER A 984 21.32 -17.53 -36.53
N THR A 985 22.43 -17.15 -35.88
CA THR A 985 22.54 -17.15 -34.41
C THR A 985 21.76 -15.99 -33.75
N TYR A 986 21.41 -14.96 -34.51
CA TYR A 986 20.62 -13.80 -34.08
C TYR A 986 19.12 -13.97 -34.36
N LEU A 987 18.71 -15.09 -34.96
CA LEU A 987 17.32 -15.41 -35.28
C LEU A 987 16.88 -16.69 -34.54
N ASN A 988 16.02 -16.51 -33.55
CA ASN A 988 15.38 -17.60 -32.82
C ASN A 988 14.03 -17.92 -33.51
N VAL A 989 13.95 -19.08 -34.17
CA VAL A 989 12.73 -19.54 -34.86
C VAL A 989 11.96 -20.51 -33.98
N VAL A 990 10.67 -20.25 -33.79
CA VAL A 990 9.77 -21.08 -33.00
C VAL A 990 8.54 -21.43 -33.83
N GLU A 991 8.18 -22.71 -33.88
CA GLU A 991 6.91 -23.15 -34.44
C GLU A 991 5.79 -22.93 -33.42
N PHE A 992 4.66 -22.39 -33.86
CA PHE A 992 3.50 -22.12 -33.01
C PHE A 992 2.80 -23.43 -32.62
N ASP A 993 2.95 -23.85 -31.36
CA ASP A 993 2.11 -24.90 -30.78
C ASP A 993 0.85 -24.28 -30.19
N PRO A 994 -0.37 -24.58 -30.70
CA PRO A 994 -1.62 -24.10 -30.11
C PRO A 994 -1.94 -24.70 -28.72
N HIS A 995 -1.07 -25.56 -28.18
CA HIS A 995 -1.15 -26.08 -26.81
C HIS A 995 -0.13 -25.43 -25.84
N ASP A 996 0.73 -24.50 -26.29
CA ASP A 996 1.53 -23.67 -25.37
C ASP A 996 0.58 -22.71 -24.62
N ASP A 997 0.57 -22.79 -23.29
CA ASP A 997 -0.20 -21.89 -22.42
C ASP A 997 0.29 -20.43 -22.49
N GLY A 998 1.44 -20.22 -23.13
CA GLY A 998 2.08 -18.93 -23.34
C GLY A 998 3.32 -18.75 -22.48
N GLN A 999 3.58 -19.62 -21.49
CA GLN A 999 4.79 -19.57 -20.67
C GLN A 999 6.04 -19.83 -21.50
N GLN A 1000 6.04 -20.80 -22.43
CA GLN A 1000 7.24 -21.04 -23.26
C GLN A 1000 7.45 -19.89 -24.25
N MET A 1001 6.40 -19.43 -24.92
CA MET A 1001 6.46 -18.26 -25.79
C MET A 1001 6.80 -16.96 -25.04
N ALA A 1002 6.51 -16.83 -23.75
CA ALA A 1002 6.97 -15.70 -22.93
C ALA A 1002 8.46 -15.83 -22.59
N LEU A 1003 8.91 -17.01 -22.14
CA LEU A 1003 10.32 -17.26 -21.84
C LEU A 1003 11.21 -17.00 -23.06
N LYS A 1004 10.84 -17.54 -24.24
CA LYS A 1004 11.59 -17.36 -25.49
C LYS A 1004 11.62 -15.89 -25.96
N ARG A 1005 10.62 -15.06 -25.59
CA ARG A 1005 10.67 -13.59 -25.81
C ARG A 1005 11.66 -12.93 -24.86
N CYS A 1006 11.58 -13.20 -23.56
CA CYS A 1006 12.50 -12.63 -22.58
C CYS A 1006 13.97 -13.02 -22.85
N ASP A 1007 14.22 -14.26 -23.27
CA ASP A 1007 15.54 -14.72 -23.71
C ASP A 1007 16.01 -13.94 -24.95
N ALA A 1008 15.18 -13.83 -25.99
CA ALA A 1008 15.52 -13.09 -27.20
C ALA A 1008 15.77 -11.60 -26.92
N GLU A 1009 14.95 -10.95 -26.08
CA GLU A 1009 15.11 -9.56 -25.64
C GLU A 1009 16.36 -9.35 -24.76
N ALA A 1010 16.74 -10.34 -23.95
CA ALA A 1010 17.99 -10.32 -23.18
C ALA A 1010 19.21 -10.43 -24.11
N MET A 1011 19.18 -11.37 -25.05
CA MET A 1011 20.27 -11.66 -26.00
C MET A 1011 20.35 -10.71 -27.20
N GLY A 1012 19.36 -9.83 -27.40
CA GLY A 1012 19.25 -8.99 -28.60
C GLY A 1012 19.03 -9.78 -29.90
N GLN A 1013 18.37 -10.94 -29.80
CA GLN A 1013 17.94 -11.76 -30.94
C GLN A 1013 16.55 -11.33 -31.44
N MET A 1014 16.23 -11.67 -32.68
CA MET A 1014 14.85 -11.70 -33.16
C MET A 1014 14.18 -13.00 -32.77
N LEU A 1015 12.89 -12.94 -32.43
CA LEU A 1015 12.04 -14.10 -32.27
C LEU A 1015 11.03 -14.16 -33.42
N LEU A 1016 11.20 -15.09 -34.35
CA LEU A 1016 10.28 -15.33 -35.45
C LEU A 1016 9.39 -16.53 -35.13
N VAL A 1017 8.07 -16.33 -35.22
CA VAL A 1017 7.08 -17.35 -34.85
C VAL A 1017 6.34 -17.82 -36.10
N LYS A 1018 6.60 -19.06 -36.52
CA LYS A 1018 5.95 -19.72 -37.65
C LYS A 1018 4.55 -20.18 -37.25
N LYS A 1019 3.52 -19.67 -37.93
CA LYS A 1019 2.09 -19.97 -37.70
C LYS A 1019 1.51 -20.75 -38.90
N ASP A 1020 0.18 -20.87 -38.96
CA ASP A 1020 -0.60 -21.49 -40.05
C ASP A 1020 -0.60 -20.69 -41.38
N GLN A 1021 0.48 -19.98 -41.68
CA GLN A 1021 0.71 -19.21 -42.91
C GLN A 1021 1.26 -20.10 -44.04
N SER A 1022 1.10 -19.71 -45.31
CA SER A 1022 1.56 -20.53 -46.43
C SER A 1022 3.09 -20.58 -46.55
N ASP A 1023 3.63 -21.61 -47.20
CA ASP A 1023 5.08 -21.78 -47.38
C ASP A 1023 5.75 -20.55 -48.03
N ILE A 1024 5.06 -19.87 -48.96
CA ILE A 1024 5.57 -18.67 -49.65
C ILE A 1024 5.60 -17.46 -48.71
N GLU A 1025 4.61 -17.31 -47.83
CA GLU A 1025 4.58 -16.26 -46.80
C GLU A 1025 5.63 -16.54 -45.72
N TRP A 1026 5.82 -17.81 -45.35
CA TRP A 1026 6.89 -18.24 -44.44
C TRP A 1026 8.29 -18.00 -45.01
N GLU A 1027 8.55 -18.34 -46.28
CA GLU A 1027 9.83 -18.06 -46.94
C GLU A 1027 10.12 -16.56 -47.00
N PHE A 1028 9.10 -15.72 -47.22
CA PHE A 1028 9.26 -14.26 -47.23
C PHE A 1028 9.52 -13.67 -45.83
N GLU A 1029 8.74 -14.07 -44.81
CA GLU A 1029 8.98 -13.64 -43.42
C GLU A 1029 10.36 -14.10 -42.92
N LEU A 1030 10.76 -15.34 -43.22
CA LEU A 1030 12.06 -15.89 -42.86
C LEU A 1030 13.21 -15.15 -43.56
N ALA A 1031 13.07 -14.79 -44.84
CA ALA A 1031 14.06 -14.00 -45.56
C ALA A 1031 14.23 -12.60 -44.95
N SER A 1032 13.13 -11.89 -44.67
CA SER A 1032 13.16 -10.57 -44.03
C SER A 1032 13.81 -10.62 -42.65
N ALA A 1033 13.45 -11.62 -41.83
CA ALA A 1033 14.03 -11.79 -40.51
C ALA A 1033 15.52 -12.18 -40.54
N LEU A 1034 15.99 -12.86 -41.59
CA LEU A 1034 17.42 -13.13 -41.79
C LEU A 1034 18.21 -11.87 -42.18
N GLU A 1035 17.64 -10.95 -42.97
CA GLU A 1035 18.28 -9.65 -43.26
C GLU A 1035 18.41 -8.78 -42.00
N GLU A 1036 17.33 -8.68 -41.20
CA GLU A 1036 17.35 -7.96 -39.92
C GLU A 1036 18.30 -8.61 -38.90
N ALA A 1037 18.38 -9.95 -38.86
CA ALA A 1037 19.32 -10.69 -38.02
C ALA A 1037 20.79 -10.51 -38.46
N GLU A 1038 21.08 -10.35 -39.75
CA GLU A 1038 22.43 -9.97 -40.23
C GLU A 1038 22.79 -8.55 -39.79
N GLU A 1039 21.84 -7.60 -39.82
CA GLU A 1039 22.08 -6.24 -39.29
C GLU A 1039 22.23 -6.20 -37.76
N LEU A 1040 21.56 -7.07 -37.00
CA LEU A 1040 21.82 -7.27 -35.57
C LEU A 1040 23.21 -7.88 -35.32
N CYS A 1041 23.55 -8.95 -36.05
CA CYS A 1041 24.84 -9.63 -36.00
C CYS A 1041 25.98 -8.64 -36.31
N ARG A 1042 25.84 -7.84 -37.36
CA ARG A 1042 26.79 -6.80 -37.77
C ARG A 1042 26.94 -5.71 -36.71
N ARG A 1043 25.83 -5.21 -36.13
CA ARG A 1043 25.85 -4.23 -35.02
C ARG A 1043 26.57 -4.76 -33.79
N ASN A 1044 26.36 -6.03 -33.41
CA ASN A 1044 27.07 -6.67 -32.30
C ASN A 1044 28.45 -7.24 -32.68
N ARG A 1045 29.07 -6.79 -33.79
CA ARG A 1045 30.40 -7.22 -34.28
C ARG A 1045 30.55 -8.75 -34.44
N ARG A 1046 29.47 -9.46 -34.79
CA ARG A 1046 29.41 -10.93 -34.95
C ARG A 1046 29.77 -11.74 -33.70
N ARG A 1047 29.62 -11.14 -32.52
CA ARG A 1047 29.88 -11.77 -31.21
C ARG A 1047 28.73 -12.70 -30.80
N ALA A 1048 28.84 -13.36 -29.64
CA ALA A 1048 27.77 -14.17 -29.08
C ALA A 1048 26.55 -13.32 -28.66
N PRO A 1049 25.32 -13.61 -29.13
CA PRO A 1049 24.13 -12.90 -28.66
C PRO A 1049 23.78 -13.25 -27.21
N TRP A 1050 24.05 -14.47 -26.75
CA TRP A 1050 23.98 -14.82 -25.32
C TRP A 1050 25.07 -14.17 -24.45
N GLY A 1051 26.04 -13.49 -25.07
CA GLY A 1051 27.10 -12.77 -24.37
C GLY A 1051 28.28 -13.63 -23.90
N CYS A 1052 29.10 -13.05 -23.03
CA CYS A 1052 30.26 -13.69 -22.40
C CYS A 1052 30.48 -13.27 -20.94
N MET A 1053 29.56 -12.51 -20.33
CA MET A 1053 29.62 -12.15 -18.91
C MET A 1053 29.66 -13.38 -17.99
N TRP A 1054 29.01 -14.47 -18.39
CA TRP A 1054 29.06 -15.76 -17.67
C TRP A 1054 30.51 -16.24 -17.41
N PHE A 1055 31.43 -16.02 -18.36
CA PHE A 1055 32.82 -16.42 -18.25
C PHE A 1055 33.64 -15.47 -17.37
N ASP A 1056 33.36 -14.17 -17.44
CA ASP A 1056 34.02 -13.13 -16.63
C ASP A 1056 33.76 -13.39 -15.13
N LEU A 1057 32.49 -13.65 -14.78
CA LEU A 1057 32.03 -14.02 -13.44
C LEU A 1057 32.56 -15.40 -12.99
N TRP A 1058 32.52 -16.39 -13.88
CA TRP A 1058 33.09 -17.72 -13.62
C TRP A 1058 34.58 -17.66 -13.30
N ARG A 1059 35.36 -16.90 -14.09
CA ARG A 1059 36.79 -16.70 -13.87
C ARG A 1059 37.06 -16.11 -12.49
N GLU A 1060 36.30 -15.09 -12.09
CA GLU A 1060 36.47 -14.44 -10.78
C GLU A 1060 36.14 -15.38 -9.62
N ASN A 1061 35.10 -16.19 -9.75
CA ASN A 1061 34.80 -17.28 -8.82
C ASN A 1061 35.98 -18.27 -8.72
N VAL A 1062 36.52 -18.75 -9.84
CA VAL A 1062 37.67 -19.68 -9.81
C VAL A 1062 38.92 -19.01 -9.23
N ALA A 1063 39.23 -17.77 -9.59
CA ALA A 1063 40.37 -17.03 -9.06
C ALA A 1063 40.28 -16.87 -7.52
N LYS A 1064 39.08 -16.55 -7.01
CA LYS A 1064 38.80 -16.48 -5.57
C LYS A 1064 38.93 -17.85 -4.88
N ALA A 1065 38.49 -18.93 -5.51
CA ALA A 1065 38.69 -20.30 -5.00
C ALA A 1065 40.17 -20.69 -4.93
N VAL A 1066 40.99 -20.27 -5.92
CA VAL A 1066 42.44 -20.46 -5.93
C VAL A 1066 43.14 -19.61 -4.85
N GLU A 1067 42.74 -18.36 -4.66
CA GLU A 1067 43.24 -17.49 -3.58
C GLU A 1067 42.96 -18.08 -2.19
N LEU A 1068 41.77 -18.66 -2.00
CA LEU A 1068 41.37 -19.38 -0.79
C LEU A 1068 42.01 -20.78 -0.65
N GLY A 1069 42.86 -21.20 -1.60
CA GLY A 1069 43.59 -22.48 -1.55
C GLY A 1069 42.70 -23.72 -1.73
N GLN A 1070 41.55 -23.58 -2.37
CA GLN A 1070 40.57 -24.67 -2.55
C GLN A 1070 41.02 -25.63 -3.67
N VAL A 1071 40.80 -26.93 -3.46
CA VAL A 1071 41.02 -27.94 -4.51
C VAL A 1071 39.95 -27.79 -5.58
N LEU A 1072 40.35 -27.53 -6.83
CA LEU A 1072 39.42 -27.37 -7.95
C LEU A 1072 39.01 -28.74 -8.52
N HIS A 1073 37.75 -28.89 -8.94
CA HIS A 1073 37.20 -30.14 -9.50
C HIS A 1073 36.49 -29.89 -10.84
N VAL A 1074 36.82 -30.74 -11.83
CA VAL A 1074 36.24 -30.72 -13.19
C VAL A 1074 35.57 -32.08 -13.47
N PHE A 1075 34.28 -32.06 -13.82
CA PHE A 1075 33.53 -33.26 -14.16
C PHE A 1075 33.31 -33.38 -15.68
N TYR A 1076 33.60 -34.57 -16.21
CA TYR A 1076 33.42 -34.94 -17.61
C TYR A 1076 32.15 -35.78 -17.79
N PHE A 1077 31.58 -35.78 -19.01
CA PHE A 1077 30.51 -36.71 -19.39
C PHE A 1077 30.92 -38.17 -19.15
N GLN A 1078 29.91 -39.02 -18.94
CA GLN A 1078 30.07 -40.45 -18.65
C GLN A 1078 31.00 -41.17 -19.64
N ASP A 1079 31.99 -41.90 -19.11
CA ASP A 1079 33.01 -42.65 -19.83
C ASP A 1079 33.90 -41.77 -20.73
N ARG A 1080 34.04 -40.47 -20.39
CA ARG A 1080 34.75 -39.45 -21.19
C ARG A 1080 35.74 -38.58 -20.42
N LYS A 1081 36.12 -38.98 -19.19
CA LYS A 1081 37.21 -38.37 -18.41
C LYS A 1081 38.43 -37.97 -19.28
N ALA A 1082 38.90 -36.73 -19.13
CA ALA A 1082 39.98 -36.08 -19.87
C ALA A 1082 39.80 -35.91 -21.41
N GLN A 1083 38.66 -36.30 -22.00
CA GLN A 1083 38.40 -36.14 -23.43
C GLN A 1083 37.78 -34.76 -23.74
N GLY A 1084 38.10 -34.17 -24.89
CA GLY A 1084 37.51 -32.90 -25.35
C GLY A 1084 38.23 -31.61 -24.97
N LYS A 1085 39.38 -31.67 -24.28
CA LYS A 1085 40.22 -30.50 -24.02
C LYS A 1085 40.67 -29.79 -25.31
N MET A 1086 40.89 -28.49 -25.21
CA MET A 1086 41.49 -27.64 -26.26
C MET A 1086 42.54 -26.72 -25.64
N ALA A 1087 43.54 -26.29 -26.41
CA ALA A 1087 44.38 -25.18 -26.00
C ALA A 1087 43.55 -23.89 -26.00
N TRP A 1088 43.88 -22.95 -25.10
CA TRP A 1088 43.16 -21.68 -25.01
C TRP A 1088 43.18 -20.89 -26.32
N ASP A 1089 44.33 -20.84 -27.00
CA ASP A 1089 44.49 -20.10 -28.25
C ASP A 1089 43.81 -20.79 -29.45
N ASP A 1090 43.54 -22.10 -29.36
CA ASP A 1090 42.75 -22.86 -30.34
C ASP A 1090 41.23 -22.60 -30.18
N LEU A 1091 40.77 -21.95 -29.09
CA LEU A 1091 39.34 -21.79 -28.83
C LEU A 1091 38.62 -21.03 -29.94
N CYS A 1092 39.24 -20.07 -30.63
CA CYS A 1092 38.59 -19.36 -31.72
C CYS A 1092 38.69 -20.08 -33.09
N ASP A 1093 39.45 -21.17 -33.23
CA ASP A 1093 39.50 -21.98 -34.47
C ASP A 1093 38.29 -22.94 -34.55
N GLU A 1094 37.38 -22.67 -35.48
CA GLU A 1094 36.24 -23.54 -35.75
C GLU A 1094 36.69 -24.93 -36.24
N GLY A 1095 37.86 -25.04 -36.89
CA GLY A 1095 38.46 -26.33 -37.22
C GLY A 1095 38.79 -27.16 -35.97
N ALA A 1096 39.40 -26.54 -34.96
CA ALA A 1096 39.76 -27.17 -33.69
C ALA A 1096 38.53 -27.56 -32.90
N ARG A 1097 37.50 -26.70 -32.84
CA ARG A 1097 36.19 -27.02 -32.27
C ARG A 1097 35.58 -28.26 -32.91
N GLN A 1098 35.56 -28.34 -34.24
CA GLN A 1098 35.02 -29.49 -34.97
C GLN A 1098 35.86 -30.77 -34.84
N ARG A 1099 37.15 -30.66 -34.50
CA ARG A 1099 38.00 -31.80 -34.13
C ARG A 1099 37.67 -32.28 -32.71
N ALA A 1100 37.68 -31.39 -31.72
CA ALA A 1100 37.41 -31.71 -30.31
C ALA A 1100 35.99 -32.26 -30.09
N ARG A 1101 34.97 -31.61 -30.66
CA ARG A 1101 33.55 -32.01 -30.53
C ARG A 1101 33.22 -33.42 -31.02
N ARG A 1102 34.04 -34.02 -31.90
CA ARG A 1102 33.83 -35.42 -32.37
C ARG A 1102 34.04 -36.45 -31.27
N VAL A 1103 34.85 -36.14 -30.26
CA VAL A 1103 35.22 -37.05 -29.16
C VAL A 1103 35.32 -36.24 -27.86
N THR A 1104 34.29 -35.46 -27.53
CA THR A 1104 34.30 -34.61 -26.34
C THR A 1104 33.74 -35.30 -25.10
N GLY A 1105 34.38 -35.07 -23.95
CA GLY A 1105 33.85 -35.30 -22.62
C GLY A 1105 33.38 -34.03 -21.92
N LEU A 1106 33.48 -32.87 -22.58
CA LEU A 1106 33.13 -31.55 -22.05
C LEU A 1106 31.99 -30.91 -22.85
N GLY A 1107 31.13 -30.18 -22.14
CA GLY A 1107 30.14 -29.26 -22.71
C GLY A 1107 30.76 -28.06 -23.43
N ALA A 1108 29.90 -27.25 -24.07
CA ALA A 1108 30.34 -26.14 -24.92
C ALA A 1108 30.96 -24.95 -24.13
N SER A 1109 30.49 -24.70 -22.90
CA SER A 1109 31.13 -23.76 -21.96
C SER A 1109 32.37 -24.42 -21.33
N GLN A 1110 32.21 -25.65 -20.84
CA GLN A 1110 33.26 -26.46 -20.18
C GLN A 1110 34.56 -26.58 -20.99
N THR A 1111 34.46 -26.62 -22.32
CA THR A 1111 35.64 -26.65 -23.20
C THR A 1111 36.50 -25.38 -23.04
N ALA A 1112 35.89 -24.20 -22.84
CA ALA A 1112 36.58 -22.94 -22.60
C ALA A 1112 37.01 -22.77 -21.13
N GLU A 1113 36.18 -23.23 -20.18
CA GLU A 1113 36.51 -23.28 -18.75
C GLU A 1113 37.81 -24.06 -18.52
N VAL A 1114 37.86 -25.32 -18.95
CA VAL A 1114 39.02 -26.20 -18.77
C VAL A 1114 40.26 -25.68 -19.52
N ALA A 1115 40.09 -25.15 -20.73
CA ALA A 1115 41.18 -24.51 -21.47
C ALA A 1115 41.76 -23.28 -20.74
N TYR A 1116 40.95 -22.55 -19.96
CA TYR A 1116 41.44 -21.44 -19.14
C TYR A 1116 42.19 -21.93 -17.89
N LEU A 1117 41.72 -22.99 -17.23
CA LEU A 1117 42.45 -23.61 -16.10
C LEU A 1117 43.85 -24.06 -16.55
N ASP A 1118 43.92 -24.75 -17.69
CA ASP A 1118 45.17 -25.21 -18.30
C ASP A 1118 46.10 -24.03 -18.67
N LYS A 1119 45.55 -22.94 -19.24
CA LYS A 1119 46.29 -21.71 -19.57
C LYS A 1119 46.90 -21.03 -18.35
N MET A 1120 46.13 -20.93 -17.26
CA MET A 1120 46.56 -20.30 -16.01
C MET A 1120 47.49 -21.19 -15.17
N GLY A 1121 47.68 -22.45 -15.57
CA GLY A 1121 48.48 -23.42 -14.81
C GLY A 1121 47.85 -23.82 -13.47
N TRP A 1122 46.53 -23.69 -13.34
CA TRP A 1122 45.81 -24.02 -12.12
C TRP A 1122 45.54 -25.53 -12.05
N ASN A 1123 45.99 -26.18 -10.98
CA ASN A 1123 45.79 -27.62 -10.79
C ASN A 1123 44.34 -27.92 -10.38
N TYR A 1124 43.69 -28.85 -11.08
CA TYR A 1124 42.36 -29.37 -10.77
C TYR A 1124 42.35 -30.89 -10.78
N VAL A 1125 41.39 -31.49 -10.07
CA VAL A 1125 41.14 -32.92 -10.07
C VAL A 1125 40.09 -33.23 -11.14
N GLU A 1126 40.40 -34.19 -12.00
CA GLU A 1126 39.50 -34.65 -13.06
C GLU A 1126 38.63 -35.79 -12.57
N HIS A 1127 37.34 -35.71 -12.87
CA HIS A 1127 36.33 -36.70 -12.51
C HIS A 1127 35.51 -37.13 -13.72
N ASP A 1128 35.17 -38.41 -13.80
CA ASP A 1128 34.04 -38.84 -14.62
C ASP A 1128 32.75 -38.56 -13.83
N ILE A 1129 31.65 -38.22 -14.50
CA ILE A 1129 30.37 -37.98 -13.80
C ILE A 1129 29.85 -39.22 -13.03
N MET A 1130 30.32 -40.41 -13.38
CA MET A 1130 30.05 -41.65 -12.64
C MET A 1130 30.80 -41.76 -11.30
N GLU A 1131 31.78 -40.88 -11.04
CA GLU A 1131 32.55 -40.77 -9.79
C GLU A 1131 31.99 -39.68 -8.85
N PHE A 1132 30.72 -39.29 -9.02
CA PHE A 1132 30.10 -38.14 -8.32
C PHE A 1132 29.34 -38.51 -7.02
N GLU A 1133 28.91 -39.77 -6.84
CA GLU A 1133 28.23 -40.25 -5.62
C GLU A 1133 29.20 -40.78 -4.55
#